data_AF-A0A498JM91-F1
#
_entry.id   AF-A0A498JM91-F1
#
_cell.length_a   1.000
_cell.length_b   1.000
_cell.length_c   1.000
_cell.angle_alpha   90.00
_cell.angle_beta   90.00
_cell.angle_gamma   90.00
#
_symmetry.space_group_name_H-M   'P 1'
#
loop_
_entity.id
_entity.type
_entity.pdbx_description
1 polymer ?
#
loop_
_entity_poly.entity_id
_entity_poly.type
_entity_poly.pdbx_seq_one_letter_code
_entity_poly.pdbx_strand_id
1 'polypeptide(L)'
;MNSEGGASLPSGPDAKKRRVSYFYEPTVGDYYYGQGHPMKPHRIRMAHNLVVHYGLHRRMEINRPFPAGPIDIRRFHADDYVDFLASVTPETLADSVHSRHLKRFNVGEDCPVFDGLFGFCQASAGGSIGAAVKLNRQDADIAINWAGGLHHAKKAEASGFCYVNDIVLGILELLKVHRRVLYVDIDVHHGDGVEEAFYTTDRVMTVSFHKFGDFFPGTGHVKDVGVGTGKNYALNVPLNDGMDDESFRSLFRPIIQKVMEMYQPDAVVLQCGADSLSGDRLGCFNLSVKGHADCLRFLRSFNVPLMVLGGGGYTIRNVARCWCYETAVAVDVEPDNKLPYNEYYEYFGPDYTLHIAPSNMENLNTPKDLEKIRNALLEQLTRIPHTPSVPFQTTPPTTEVPEEAEEKMDERPKPRIWNGEDYDSDPEDDKHWTKFSTPARQHAVKSEMRDVVVNVGMKQTRWKKIKNIIFIIILRADVDGVFVASSRNAPVSPRQEMLLKQIQKFPNSFHPRSPNLHFSPKTSPKPIHFHPSTPKSQSAHHPAPETKTQDDGIPAEDVKILAKFKSMHNYIRVLEVSKRADHPFAGSRLLLLDNPGNIHSISFIFKSLTNTYFDVFATLPPIIPPGPIGILGFGAGSAARSILDLYPEAVVHGWELDPSVIAVGREYFGLSKLERQYTDRLVIHVGDAFKASTRDGFSGILVDLFSKGSLVPELQDSNTWKMLTKCLRKGGRIMVNVGGSCVESEDSLRDGKIVMEETLKAMHQVFGDKLFVLSLGNRQEDSSLALTGDMPPDLGAWKKMLHRSLEDNWKKRVALGVKVRVLEVKVPIHSRRAAVKSLPASPIENRPQGHGASLPPPLR
;
A
#
# COMPACT_ATOMS: atom_id res chain seq x y z
N MET A 1 63.04 21.10 9.15
CA MET A 1 62.71 20.45 10.44
C MET A 1 61.41 19.72 10.23
N ASN A 2 61.34 18.44 10.62
CA ASN A 2 60.16 17.61 10.38
C ASN A 2 59.18 17.73 11.54
N SER A 3 57.89 17.66 11.24
CA SER A 3 56.82 17.54 12.23
C SER A 3 55.82 16.46 11.80
N GLU A 4 56.33 15.24 11.59
CA GLU A 4 55.50 14.04 11.50
C GLU A 4 55.06 13.67 12.92
N GLY A 5 53.76 13.69 13.18
CA GLY A 5 53.23 13.59 14.55
C GLY A 5 51.71 13.43 14.64
N GLY A 6 51.07 12.93 13.59
CA GLY A 6 49.65 12.56 13.58
C GLY A 6 49.51 11.06 13.31
N ALA A 7 49.07 10.30 14.30
CA ALA A 7 48.88 8.86 14.18
C ALA A 7 47.54 8.56 13.46
N SER A 8 47.52 8.79 12.14
CA SER A 8 46.39 8.44 11.29
C SER A 8 46.10 6.94 11.39
N LEU A 9 44.92 6.59 11.92
CA LEU A 9 44.39 5.22 11.82
C LEU A 9 44.35 4.83 10.33
N PRO A 10 44.83 3.63 9.93
CA PRO A 10 44.97 3.28 8.53
C PRO A 10 43.60 3.07 7.88
N SER A 11 43.11 4.09 7.17
CA SER A 11 41.92 4.04 6.32
C SER A 11 42.18 3.26 5.02
N GLY A 12 42.59 1.99 5.16
CA GLY A 12 42.87 1.09 4.05
C GLY A 12 41.61 0.45 3.46
N PRO A 13 41.74 -0.27 2.33
CA PRO A 13 40.70 -1.20 1.88
C PRO A 13 40.48 -2.28 2.95
N ASP A 14 39.26 -2.81 3.04
CA ASP A 14 38.85 -3.70 4.13
C ASP A 14 39.68 -4.98 4.16
N ALA A 15 40.52 -5.13 5.18
CA ALA A 15 41.57 -6.14 5.23
C ALA A 15 41.06 -7.57 5.49
N LYS A 16 39.76 -7.74 5.77
CA LYS A 16 39.13 -9.05 6.03
C LYS A 16 37.73 -9.12 5.41
N LYS A 17 37.42 -10.25 4.78
CA LYS A 17 36.05 -10.57 4.37
C LYS A 17 35.17 -10.70 5.63
N ARG A 18 34.17 -9.82 5.75
CA ARG A 18 33.22 -9.77 6.87
C ARG A 18 32.17 -10.89 6.76
N ARG A 19 31.79 -11.51 7.88
CA ARG A 19 30.59 -12.34 7.98
C ARG A 19 29.39 -11.44 8.18
N VAL A 20 28.41 -11.56 7.29
CA VAL A 20 27.17 -10.78 7.34
C VAL A 20 26.01 -11.67 7.74
N SER A 21 25.23 -11.22 8.73
CA SER A 21 23.91 -11.75 9.07
C SER A 21 22.84 -10.75 8.64
N TYR A 22 21.71 -11.24 8.14
CA TYR A 22 20.60 -10.42 7.66
C TYR A 22 19.27 -10.94 8.22
N PHE A 23 18.54 -10.08 8.91
CA PHE A 23 17.27 -10.41 9.55
C PHE A 23 16.07 -9.97 8.69
N TYR A 24 15.14 -10.89 8.46
CA TYR A 24 13.91 -10.60 7.72
C TYR A 24 12.74 -11.47 8.20
N GLU A 25 11.62 -10.81 8.53
CA GLU A 25 10.33 -11.46 8.78
C GLU A 25 9.49 -11.39 7.50
N PRO A 26 9.15 -12.53 6.85
CA PRO A 26 8.40 -12.53 5.60
C PRO A 26 7.08 -11.76 5.63
N THR A 27 6.37 -11.72 6.76
CA THR A 27 5.09 -11.00 6.91
C THR A 27 5.25 -9.49 7.11
N VAL A 28 6.46 -8.95 7.33
CA VAL A 28 6.66 -7.52 7.65
C VAL A 28 6.13 -6.59 6.56
N GLY A 29 6.16 -7.04 5.29
CA GLY A 29 5.65 -6.29 4.14
C GLY A 29 4.13 -6.26 3.97
N ASP A 30 3.36 -6.91 4.86
CA ASP A 30 1.89 -6.91 4.86
C ASP A 30 1.25 -5.95 5.89
N TYR A 31 2.01 -5.50 6.90
CA TYR A 31 1.55 -4.48 7.85
C TYR A 31 1.29 -3.15 7.15
N TYR A 32 0.25 -2.43 7.60
CA TYR A 32 -0.23 -1.24 6.90
C TYR A 32 -0.77 -0.17 7.86
N TYR A 33 0.01 0.91 8.02
CA TYR A 33 -0.28 2.01 8.96
C TYR A 33 -1.62 2.71 8.70
N GLY A 34 -1.95 3.03 7.45
CA GLY A 34 -3.16 3.78 7.12
C GLY A 34 -3.25 4.23 5.67
N GLN A 35 -4.47 4.59 5.24
CA GLN A 35 -4.71 5.27 3.96
C GLN A 35 -4.10 6.67 4.02
N GLY A 36 -3.50 7.14 2.93
CA GLY A 36 -2.69 8.37 2.90
C GLY A 36 -1.30 8.23 3.56
N HIS A 37 -1.24 7.66 4.77
CA HIS A 37 -0.06 7.59 5.65
C HIS A 37 1.27 7.28 4.92
N PRO A 38 2.37 8.03 5.13
CA PRO A 38 3.58 7.90 4.33
C PRO A 38 4.37 6.60 4.60
N MET A 39 4.40 6.10 5.84
CA MET A 39 5.13 4.88 6.19
C MET A 39 4.49 3.64 5.54
N LYS A 40 5.29 2.90 4.75
CA LYS A 40 4.87 1.67 4.06
C LYS A 40 5.88 0.54 4.35
N PRO A 41 5.60 -0.37 5.32
CA PRO A 41 6.45 -1.54 5.61
C PRO A 41 6.76 -2.42 4.38
N HIS A 42 5.91 -2.39 3.35
CA HIS A 42 6.14 -3.03 2.06
C HIS A 42 7.52 -2.72 1.41
N ARG A 43 8.11 -1.55 1.67
CA ARG A 43 9.46 -1.18 1.19
C ARG A 43 10.54 -2.18 1.64
N ILE A 44 10.38 -2.80 2.80
CA ILE A 44 11.29 -3.83 3.35
C ILE A 44 11.23 -5.10 2.48
N ARG A 45 10.03 -5.50 2.03
CA ARG A 45 9.83 -6.64 1.12
C ARG A 45 10.39 -6.36 -0.27
N MET A 46 10.26 -5.12 -0.78
CA MET A 46 10.89 -4.71 -2.04
C MET A 46 12.43 -4.75 -1.95
N ALA A 47 13.02 -4.24 -0.86
CA ALA A 47 14.46 -4.32 -0.61
C ALA A 47 14.94 -5.78 -0.53
N HIS A 48 14.24 -6.63 0.23
CA HIS A 48 14.53 -8.06 0.33
C HIS A 48 14.50 -8.75 -1.03
N ASN A 49 13.49 -8.45 -1.86
CA ASN A 49 13.31 -9.05 -3.18
C ASN A 49 14.46 -8.67 -4.14
N LEU A 50 14.92 -7.41 -4.15
CA LEU A 50 16.14 -7.04 -4.87
C LEU A 50 17.40 -7.73 -4.34
N VAL A 51 17.55 -7.83 -3.01
CA VAL A 51 18.66 -8.55 -2.35
C VAL A 51 18.70 -10.04 -2.73
N VAL A 52 17.53 -10.65 -2.95
CA VAL A 52 17.42 -12.01 -3.49
C VAL A 52 17.85 -12.06 -4.96
N HIS A 53 17.27 -11.23 -5.82
CA HIS A 53 17.52 -11.27 -7.28
C HIS A 53 18.92 -10.83 -7.71
N TYR A 54 19.60 -9.96 -6.95
CA TYR A 54 21.03 -9.67 -7.13
C TYR A 54 21.96 -10.77 -6.58
N GLY A 55 21.42 -11.87 -6.03
CA GLY A 55 22.21 -12.99 -5.50
C GLY A 55 22.94 -12.70 -4.18
N LEU A 56 22.73 -11.53 -3.58
CA LEU A 56 23.42 -11.10 -2.35
C LEU A 56 23.11 -12.03 -1.17
N HIS A 57 21.90 -12.59 -1.13
CA HIS A 57 21.47 -13.63 -0.20
C HIS A 57 22.44 -14.83 -0.12
N ARG A 58 23.21 -15.13 -1.19
CA ARG A 58 24.18 -16.24 -1.24
C ARG A 58 25.51 -15.93 -0.55
N ARG A 59 25.67 -14.73 0.01
CA ARG A 59 26.91 -14.23 0.65
C ARG A 59 26.74 -13.91 2.14
N MET A 60 25.55 -14.12 2.71
CA MET A 60 25.21 -13.78 4.09
C MET A 60 24.28 -14.81 4.71
N GLU A 61 24.28 -14.93 6.03
CA GLU A 61 23.32 -15.76 6.76
C GLU A 61 21.97 -15.03 6.82
N ILE A 62 20.89 -15.62 6.31
CA ILE A 62 19.54 -15.07 6.45
C ILE A 62 18.88 -15.70 7.68
N ASN A 63 18.61 -14.87 8.69
CA ASN A 63 17.93 -15.25 9.92
C ASN A 63 16.48 -14.74 9.90
N ARG A 64 15.54 -15.56 10.38
CA ARG A 64 14.20 -15.07 10.74
C ARG A 64 14.26 -14.52 12.17
N PRO A 65 13.76 -13.30 12.45
CA PRO A 65 13.74 -12.78 13.81
C PRO A 65 12.74 -13.55 14.69
N PHE A 66 13.13 -13.86 15.92
CA PHE A 66 12.18 -14.24 16.96
C PHE A 66 11.40 -12.97 17.38
N PRO A 67 10.04 -12.97 17.36
CA PRO A 67 9.28 -11.79 17.77
C PRO A 67 9.56 -11.43 19.23
N ALA A 68 10.01 -10.18 19.49
CA ALA A 68 10.37 -9.73 20.82
C ALA A 68 9.19 -9.86 21.81
N GLY A 69 9.43 -10.39 23.02
CA GLY A 69 8.39 -10.49 24.03
C GLY A 69 8.06 -9.13 24.66
N PRO A 70 6.90 -8.97 25.32
CA PRO A 70 6.64 -7.79 26.15
C PRO A 70 7.74 -7.56 27.20
N ILE A 71 8.33 -8.63 27.72
CA ILE A 71 9.47 -8.58 28.67
C ILE A 71 10.70 -7.92 28.03
N ASP A 72 11.00 -8.21 26.76
CA ASP A 72 12.14 -7.63 26.06
C ASP A 72 11.92 -6.15 25.74
N ILE A 73 10.70 -5.79 25.31
CA ILE A 73 10.34 -4.40 24.99
C ILE A 73 10.36 -3.53 26.28
N ARG A 74 9.92 -4.08 27.42
CA ARG A 74 9.97 -3.42 28.75
C ARG A 74 11.40 -3.20 29.30
N ARG A 75 12.45 -3.75 28.67
CA ARG A 75 13.85 -3.42 29.05
C ARG A 75 14.17 -1.94 28.88
N PHE A 76 13.46 -1.25 27.99
CA PHE A 76 13.50 0.22 27.84
C PHE A 76 12.16 0.87 28.16
N HIS A 77 11.08 0.39 27.52
CA HIS A 77 9.77 1.04 27.54
C HIS A 77 9.03 0.83 28.87
N ALA A 78 8.15 1.77 29.22
CA ALA A 78 7.31 1.67 30.42
C ALA A 78 6.30 0.52 30.32
N ASP A 79 6.11 -0.23 31.41
CA ASP A 79 5.23 -1.41 31.46
C ASP A 79 3.81 -1.12 30.94
N ASP A 80 3.23 0.00 31.36
CA ASP A 80 1.86 0.40 31.00
C ASP A 80 1.72 0.94 29.56
N TYR A 81 2.82 1.42 28.97
CA TYR A 81 2.88 1.71 27.54
C TYR A 81 2.98 0.42 26.71
N VAL A 82 3.77 -0.56 27.13
CA VAL A 82 3.86 -1.87 26.45
C VAL A 82 2.55 -2.65 26.57
N ASP A 83 1.89 -2.62 27.72
CA ASP A 83 0.57 -3.22 27.92
C ASP A 83 -0.48 -2.57 27.01
N PHE A 84 -0.44 -1.25 26.85
CA PHE A 84 -1.29 -0.54 25.90
C PHE A 84 -0.99 -0.92 24.46
N LEU A 85 0.28 -0.94 24.02
CA LEU A 85 0.63 -1.35 22.65
C LEU A 85 0.20 -2.80 22.36
N ALA A 86 0.23 -3.69 23.35
CA ALA A 86 -0.20 -5.08 23.23
C ALA A 86 -1.73 -5.27 23.29
N SER A 87 -2.49 -4.33 23.88
CA SER A 87 -3.96 -4.38 23.99
C SER A 87 -4.72 -3.50 22.99
N VAL A 88 -4.05 -2.53 22.37
CA VAL A 88 -4.68 -1.59 21.45
C VAL A 88 -4.83 -2.19 20.06
N THR A 89 -6.06 -2.24 19.57
CA THR A 89 -6.42 -2.66 18.21
C THR A 89 -7.45 -1.67 17.66
N PRO A 90 -7.76 -1.69 16.35
CA PRO A 90 -8.82 -0.84 15.82
C PRO A 90 -10.19 -1.07 16.48
N GLU A 91 -10.42 -2.25 17.08
CA GLU A 91 -11.65 -2.59 17.81
C GLU A 91 -11.74 -1.80 19.12
N THR A 92 -10.64 -1.78 19.89
CA THR A 92 -10.60 -1.26 21.26
C THR A 92 -10.50 0.27 21.32
N LEU A 93 -10.32 0.95 20.18
CA LEU A 93 -10.39 2.41 20.05
C LEU A 93 -11.70 3.02 20.58
N ALA A 94 -12.80 2.27 20.54
CA ALA A 94 -14.11 2.72 21.02
C ALA A 94 -14.24 2.71 22.56
N ASP A 95 -13.34 2.04 23.27
CA ASP A 95 -13.39 1.93 24.73
C ASP A 95 -12.85 3.20 25.42
N SER A 96 -13.63 3.74 26.36
CA SER A 96 -13.30 4.96 27.12
C SER A 96 -12.04 4.87 28.00
N VAL A 97 -11.47 3.67 28.14
CA VAL A 97 -10.15 3.43 28.73
C VAL A 97 -9.06 3.80 27.71
N HIS A 98 -9.10 3.19 26.52
CA HIS A 98 -8.14 3.45 25.45
C HIS A 98 -8.17 4.91 24.98
N SER A 99 -9.34 5.58 24.98
CA SER A 99 -9.45 7.01 24.62
C SER A 99 -8.53 7.94 25.43
N ARG A 100 -8.21 7.60 26.69
CA ARG A 100 -7.25 8.35 27.52
C ARG A 100 -5.80 7.92 27.28
N HIS A 101 -5.56 6.65 26.99
CA HIS A 101 -4.23 6.12 26.73
C HIS A 101 -3.68 6.57 25.37
N LEU A 102 -4.51 6.60 24.32
CA LEU A 102 -4.17 7.14 23.00
C LEU A 102 -3.50 8.52 23.08
N LYS A 103 -4.14 9.48 23.79
CA LYS A 103 -3.57 10.82 23.99
C LYS A 103 -2.36 10.85 24.93
N ARG A 104 -2.30 9.98 25.96
CA ARG A 104 -1.16 9.93 26.88
C ARG A 104 0.10 9.38 26.21
N PHE A 105 -0.06 8.44 25.29
CA PHE A 105 1.02 7.69 24.65
C PHE A 105 1.26 8.12 23.20
N ASN A 106 0.69 9.26 22.78
CA ASN A 106 0.80 9.85 21.45
C ASN A 106 0.51 8.89 20.28
N VAL A 107 -0.51 8.05 20.43
CA VAL A 107 -1.00 7.13 19.40
C VAL A 107 -2.37 7.61 18.92
N GLY A 108 -2.52 7.84 17.61
CA GLY A 108 -3.74 8.38 17.01
C GLY A 108 -3.54 8.93 15.60
N GLU A 109 -2.90 10.10 15.49
CA GLU A 109 -2.79 10.87 14.24
C GLU A 109 -1.61 10.38 13.38
N ASP A 110 -0.38 10.88 13.64
CA ASP A 110 0.82 10.42 12.91
C ASP A 110 1.21 8.98 13.25
N CYS A 111 0.90 8.53 14.47
CA CYS A 111 1.15 7.16 14.93
C CYS A 111 -0.19 6.39 15.06
N PRO A 112 -0.83 5.97 13.94
CA PRO A 112 -2.17 5.38 13.95
C PRO A 112 -2.20 3.94 14.50
N VAL A 113 -3.33 3.54 15.07
CA VAL A 113 -3.60 2.13 15.40
C VAL A 113 -4.01 1.35 14.15
N PHE A 114 -3.37 0.22 13.89
CA PHE A 114 -3.64 -0.65 12.74
C PHE A 114 -3.60 -2.14 13.10
N ASP A 115 -4.18 -2.99 12.23
CA ASP A 115 -4.18 -4.46 12.37
C ASP A 115 -2.76 -5.00 12.61
N GLY A 116 -2.53 -5.57 13.79
CA GLY A 116 -1.25 -6.19 14.13
C GLY A 116 -0.11 -5.23 14.44
N LEU A 117 -0.40 -3.98 14.84
CA LEU A 117 0.58 -2.98 15.29
C LEU A 117 1.63 -3.57 16.24
N PHE A 118 1.21 -4.30 17.29
CA PHE A 118 2.16 -4.92 18.20
C PHE A 118 3.06 -5.95 17.50
N GLY A 119 2.50 -6.81 16.64
CA GLY A 119 3.27 -7.81 15.89
C GLY A 119 4.33 -7.18 14.96
N PHE A 120 4.03 -6.03 14.36
CA PHE A 120 5.02 -5.24 13.62
C PHE A 120 6.16 -4.76 14.54
N CYS A 121 5.84 -4.22 15.72
CA CYS A 121 6.84 -3.83 16.71
C CYS A 121 7.68 -5.01 17.20
N GLN A 122 7.06 -6.16 17.46
CA GLN A 122 7.75 -7.38 17.89
C GLN A 122 8.71 -7.92 16.82
N ALA A 123 8.33 -7.87 15.53
CA ALA A 123 9.19 -8.29 14.43
C ALA A 123 10.38 -7.33 14.22
N SER A 124 10.12 -6.02 14.29
CA SER A 124 11.14 -4.96 14.20
C SER A 124 12.17 -5.05 15.34
N ALA A 125 11.69 -5.03 16.60
CA ALA A 125 12.54 -5.16 17.78
C ALA A 125 13.25 -6.53 17.86
N GLY A 126 12.58 -7.61 17.47
CA GLY A 126 13.15 -8.95 17.43
C GLY A 126 14.34 -9.07 16.48
N GLY A 127 14.29 -8.38 15.33
CA GLY A 127 15.41 -8.31 14.39
C GLY A 127 16.63 -7.57 14.97
N SER A 128 16.42 -6.42 15.63
CA SER A 128 17.53 -5.63 16.17
C SER A 128 18.13 -6.22 17.44
N ILE A 129 17.33 -6.86 18.30
CA ILE A 129 17.83 -7.67 19.41
C ILE A 129 18.58 -8.90 18.89
N GLY A 130 18.04 -9.62 17.91
CA GLY A 130 18.70 -10.77 17.28
C GLY A 130 20.04 -10.41 16.63
N ALA A 131 20.11 -9.26 15.95
CA ALA A 131 21.33 -8.70 15.39
C ALA A 131 22.38 -8.39 16.48
N ALA A 132 21.97 -7.71 17.55
CA ALA A 132 22.85 -7.45 18.70
C ALA A 132 23.35 -8.73 19.37
N VAL A 133 22.51 -9.78 19.50
CA VAL A 133 22.92 -11.09 20.04
C VAL A 133 23.97 -11.77 19.14
N LYS A 134 23.77 -11.81 17.81
CA LYS A 134 24.76 -12.38 16.86
C LYS A 134 26.11 -11.64 16.91
N LEU A 135 26.11 -10.30 17.09
CA LEU A 135 27.33 -9.51 17.25
C LEU A 135 28.02 -9.76 18.60
N ASN A 136 27.26 -9.77 19.71
CA ASN A 136 27.77 -10.08 21.06
C ASN A 136 28.42 -11.47 21.14
N ARG A 137 27.82 -12.47 20.49
CA ARG A 137 28.33 -13.86 20.40
C ARG A 137 29.51 -14.00 19.45
N GLN A 138 29.81 -12.96 18.67
CA GLN A 138 30.79 -12.97 17.57
C GLN A 138 30.46 -13.98 16.48
N ASP A 139 29.18 -14.30 16.28
CA ASP A 139 28.67 -15.16 15.19
C ASP A 139 28.73 -14.44 13.83
N ALA A 140 28.51 -13.13 13.85
CA ALA A 140 28.58 -12.24 12.69
C ALA A 140 29.51 -11.05 12.97
N ASP A 141 30.06 -10.45 11.90
CA ASP A 141 30.88 -9.23 11.97
C ASP A 141 30.08 -7.98 11.51
N ILE A 142 29.01 -8.18 10.75
CA ILE A 142 27.97 -7.18 10.41
C ILE A 142 26.60 -7.87 10.56
N ALA A 143 25.62 -7.19 11.18
CA ALA A 143 24.26 -7.70 11.29
C ALA A 143 23.23 -6.65 10.82
N ILE A 144 22.39 -7.02 9.85
CA ILE A 144 21.48 -6.11 9.14
C ILE A 144 20.02 -6.38 9.53
N ASN A 145 19.23 -5.34 9.83
CA ASN A 145 17.79 -5.41 10.02
C ASN A 145 17.07 -4.19 9.38
N TRP A 146 16.68 -4.31 8.11
CA TRP A 146 15.92 -3.25 7.40
C TRP A 146 14.48 -3.04 7.93
N ALA A 147 13.99 -3.87 8.86
CA ALA A 147 12.72 -3.64 9.56
C ALA A 147 12.88 -2.83 10.86
N GLY A 148 14.12 -2.63 11.33
CA GLY A 148 14.46 -1.77 12.47
C GLY A 148 14.76 -0.33 12.05
N GLY A 149 15.29 0.45 12.98
CA GLY A 149 15.67 1.86 12.78
C GLY A 149 14.62 2.88 13.25
N LEU A 150 13.70 2.49 14.13
CA LEU A 150 12.56 3.30 14.57
C LEU A 150 12.96 4.31 15.66
N HIS A 151 13.89 5.21 15.30
CA HIS A 151 14.66 6.07 16.21
C HIS A 151 13.84 7.07 17.05
N HIS A 152 12.63 7.46 16.62
CA HIS A 152 11.79 8.46 17.31
C HIS A 152 11.01 7.92 18.51
N ALA A 153 10.85 6.60 18.63
CA ALA A 153 10.04 6.01 19.70
C ALA A 153 10.63 6.33 21.08
N LYS A 154 9.78 6.83 22.00
CA LYS A 154 10.17 7.29 23.33
C LYS A 154 9.93 6.21 24.38
N LYS A 155 10.41 6.44 25.60
CA LYS A 155 10.25 5.47 26.71
C LYS A 155 8.78 5.13 27.02
N ALA A 156 7.87 6.07 26.86
CA ALA A 156 6.45 5.88 27.21
C ALA A 156 5.47 6.49 26.19
N GLU A 157 5.90 6.80 24.96
CA GLU A 157 5.02 7.31 23.91
C GLU A 157 5.56 7.00 22.51
N ALA A 158 4.67 6.98 21.53
CA ALA A 158 5.01 6.89 20.11
C ALA A 158 5.37 8.27 19.57
N SER A 159 6.20 8.32 18.52
CA SER A 159 6.53 9.57 17.82
C SER A 159 7.07 9.26 16.43
N GLY A 160 6.85 10.14 15.44
CA GLY A 160 7.44 10.00 14.11
C GLY A 160 7.29 8.62 13.46
N PHE A 161 6.06 8.07 13.45
CA PHE A 161 5.73 6.71 12.96
C PHE A 161 6.32 5.54 13.76
N CYS A 162 7.01 5.80 14.87
CA CYS A 162 7.75 4.84 15.68
C CYS A 162 7.05 4.58 17.03
N TYR A 163 6.81 3.31 17.36
CA TYR A 163 6.13 2.89 18.62
C TYR A 163 7.09 2.24 19.62
N VAL A 164 7.98 1.37 19.14
CA VAL A 164 9.01 0.69 19.93
C VAL A 164 10.38 1.05 19.34
N ASN A 165 11.32 1.43 20.21
CA ASN A 165 12.66 1.83 19.82
C ASN A 165 13.56 0.58 19.77
N ASP A 166 13.52 -0.12 18.64
CA ASP A 166 14.32 -1.32 18.39
C ASP A 166 15.83 -1.05 18.51
N ILE A 167 16.25 0.18 18.21
CA ILE A 167 17.64 0.63 18.29
C ILE A 167 18.12 0.65 19.73
N VAL A 168 17.38 1.30 20.64
CA VAL A 168 17.70 1.36 22.06
C VAL A 168 17.73 -0.05 22.68
N LEU A 169 16.79 -0.93 22.29
CA LEU A 169 16.77 -2.32 22.75
C LEU A 169 18.00 -3.12 22.25
N GLY A 170 18.40 -2.93 20.99
CA GLY A 170 19.62 -3.53 20.44
C GLY A 170 20.90 -2.99 21.09
N ILE A 171 20.99 -1.69 21.35
CA ILE A 171 22.11 -1.06 22.06
C ILE A 171 22.19 -1.58 23.51
N LEU A 172 21.06 -1.73 24.21
CA LEU A 172 21.02 -2.30 25.56
C LEU A 172 21.49 -3.77 25.61
N GLU A 173 21.27 -4.54 24.54
CA GLU A 173 21.86 -5.88 24.42
C GLU A 173 23.37 -5.81 24.13
N LEU A 174 23.82 -4.96 23.19
CA LEU A 174 25.25 -4.74 22.93
C LEU A 174 26.03 -4.31 24.18
N LEU A 175 25.43 -3.45 25.02
CA LEU A 175 26.02 -2.96 26.27
C LEU A 175 26.25 -4.05 27.35
N LYS A 176 25.82 -5.30 27.13
CA LYS A 176 26.22 -6.44 27.97
C LYS A 176 27.68 -6.87 27.73
N VAL A 177 28.19 -6.70 26.51
CA VAL A 177 29.56 -7.13 26.12
C VAL A 177 30.45 -5.91 25.81
N HIS A 178 29.90 -4.93 25.10
CA HIS A 178 30.60 -3.73 24.65
C HIS A 178 30.54 -2.63 25.71
N ARG A 179 31.69 -2.04 26.07
CA ARG A 179 31.75 -1.00 27.12
C ARG A 179 31.24 0.34 26.57
N ARG A 180 31.62 0.65 25.32
CA ARG A 180 31.23 1.83 24.54
C ARG A 180 30.57 1.38 23.23
N VAL A 181 29.37 1.89 22.95
CA VAL A 181 28.66 1.68 21.67
C VAL A 181 28.51 3.04 20.98
N LEU A 182 28.85 3.11 19.70
CA LEU A 182 28.59 4.32 18.90
C LEU A 182 27.30 4.13 18.10
N TYR A 183 26.37 5.07 18.24
CA TYR A 183 25.21 5.22 17.37
C TYR A 183 25.46 6.31 16.32
N VAL A 184 25.29 5.98 15.05
CA VAL A 184 25.34 6.91 13.92
C VAL A 184 24.01 6.90 13.19
N ASP A 185 23.47 8.09 12.91
CA ASP A 185 22.17 8.30 12.30
C ASP A 185 22.31 9.20 11.06
N ILE A 186 21.82 8.71 9.91
CA ILE A 186 21.83 9.40 8.60
C ILE A 186 20.43 9.50 7.99
N ASP A 187 19.38 9.34 8.80
CA ASP A 187 18.03 9.77 8.50
C ASP A 187 17.97 11.29 8.26
N VAL A 188 16.97 11.78 7.54
CA VAL A 188 16.80 13.25 7.39
C VAL A 188 16.30 13.91 8.69
N HIS A 189 15.71 13.14 9.61
CA HIS A 189 15.22 13.61 10.91
C HIS A 189 16.23 13.35 12.04
N HIS A 190 16.21 14.17 13.10
CA HIS A 190 17.05 13.92 14.28
C HIS A 190 16.62 12.64 15.01
N GLY A 191 17.60 11.76 15.34
CA GLY A 191 17.43 10.50 16.08
C GLY A 191 17.07 10.65 17.57
N ASP A 192 16.07 11.47 17.86
CA ASP A 192 15.80 12.08 19.15
C ASP A 192 15.34 11.10 20.24
N GLY A 193 14.73 9.95 19.90
CA GLY A 193 14.38 8.90 20.86
C GLY A 193 15.59 8.09 21.31
N VAL A 194 16.60 7.90 20.46
CA VAL A 194 17.87 7.25 20.81
C VAL A 194 18.76 8.19 21.61
N GLU A 195 18.83 9.47 21.18
CA GLU A 195 19.55 10.49 21.93
C GLU A 195 18.98 10.67 23.34
N GLU A 196 17.66 10.84 23.49
CA GLU A 196 17.02 10.97 24.81
C GLU A 196 17.28 9.76 25.72
N ALA A 197 17.24 8.54 25.17
CA ALA A 197 17.47 7.31 25.93
C ALA A 197 18.88 7.21 26.54
N PHE A 198 19.88 7.85 25.91
CA PHE A 198 21.28 7.78 26.33
C PHE A 198 21.89 9.14 26.73
N TYR A 199 21.11 10.22 26.75
CA TYR A 199 21.54 11.62 26.97
C TYR A 199 22.33 11.87 28.27
N THR A 200 22.33 10.91 29.20
CA THR A 200 23.00 10.97 30.50
C THR A 200 24.18 10.00 30.67
N THR A 201 24.59 9.22 29.66
CA THR A 201 25.71 8.26 29.76
C THR A 201 26.82 8.49 28.73
N ASP A 202 28.04 8.15 29.12
CA ASP A 202 29.25 8.06 28.29
C ASP A 202 29.41 6.68 27.60
N ARG A 203 28.63 5.67 28.02
CA ARG A 203 28.67 4.31 27.44
C ARG A 203 28.04 4.19 26.06
N VAL A 204 27.28 5.20 25.64
CA VAL A 204 26.78 5.35 24.27
C VAL A 204 27.09 6.76 23.79
N MET A 205 27.61 6.89 22.58
CA MET A 205 27.72 8.19 21.89
C MET A 205 26.71 8.23 20.75
N THR A 206 25.91 9.30 20.65
CA THR A 206 24.98 9.54 19.53
C THR A 206 25.55 10.57 18.57
N VAL A 207 25.49 10.29 17.27
CA VAL A 207 25.92 11.19 16.20
C VAL A 207 24.85 11.21 15.10
N SER A 208 24.19 12.34 14.89
CA SER A 208 23.07 12.45 13.94
C SER A 208 23.28 13.58 12.92
N PHE A 209 23.07 13.27 11.64
CA PHE A 209 23.24 14.18 10.49
C PHE A 209 21.90 14.49 9.82
N HIS A 210 21.17 15.47 10.34
CA HIS A 210 19.76 15.69 10.04
C HIS A 210 19.46 17.12 9.58
N LYS A 211 18.32 17.31 8.92
CA LYS A 211 17.81 18.63 8.54
C LYS A 211 17.21 19.32 9.77
N PHE A 212 17.59 20.58 10.01
CA PHE A 212 17.23 21.33 11.21
C PHE A 212 16.48 22.63 10.88
N GLY A 213 15.87 23.25 11.91
CA GLY A 213 15.04 24.47 11.78
C GLY A 213 13.56 24.16 11.97
N ASP A 214 12.73 24.69 11.06
CA ASP A 214 11.27 24.41 11.03
C ASP A 214 11.03 23.02 10.42
N PHE A 215 11.33 21.96 11.19
CA PHE A 215 11.26 20.57 10.76
C PHE A 215 11.13 19.61 11.96
N PHE A 216 10.55 18.44 11.72
CA PHE A 216 10.38 17.40 12.74
C PHE A 216 11.74 16.73 13.08
N PRO A 217 12.05 16.41 14.36
CA PRO A 217 11.26 16.59 15.59
C PRO A 217 11.48 17.94 16.32
N GLY A 218 12.25 18.87 15.74
CA GLY A 218 12.54 20.18 16.35
C GLY A 218 13.64 20.18 17.44
N THR A 219 14.31 19.05 17.66
CA THR A 219 15.49 18.87 18.52
C THR A 219 16.74 18.59 17.65
N GLY A 220 17.93 18.51 18.24
CA GLY A 220 19.18 18.25 17.51
C GLY A 220 19.96 19.51 17.16
N HIS A 221 19.84 20.57 17.95
CA HIS A 221 20.67 21.76 17.77
C HIS A 221 22.15 21.39 18.02
N VAL A 222 23.10 22.06 17.37
CA VAL A 222 24.58 21.98 17.62
C VAL A 222 25.03 22.45 19.04
N LYS A 223 24.11 22.47 20.00
CA LYS A 223 24.30 22.77 21.43
C LYS A 223 23.65 21.71 22.33
N ASP A 224 22.87 20.80 21.76
CA ASP A 224 22.29 19.65 22.41
C ASP A 224 23.39 18.58 22.43
N VAL A 225 24.09 18.50 23.56
CA VAL A 225 25.36 17.78 23.73
C VAL A 225 25.35 16.76 24.88
N GLY A 226 24.18 16.43 25.40
CA GLY A 226 24.04 15.54 26.57
C GLY A 226 24.34 16.25 27.89
N VAL A 227 23.98 15.58 28.99
CA VAL A 227 24.03 16.13 30.36
C VAL A 227 24.62 15.15 31.36
N GLY A 228 25.13 15.67 32.49
CA GLY A 228 25.83 14.85 33.49
C GLY A 228 27.01 14.11 32.88
N THR A 229 27.05 12.79 33.07
CA THR A 229 28.04 11.88 32.46
C THR A 229 27.94 11.78 30.93
N GLY A 230 26.77 12.01 30.34
CA GLY A 230 26.58 12.02 28.88
C GLY A 230 27.02 13.31 28.18
N LYS A 231 27.60 14.27 28.91
CA LYS A 231 27.97 15.57 28.34
C LYS A 231 29.16 15.46 27.37
N ASN A 232 28.96 16.01 26.17
CA ASN A 232 29.74 15.88 24.94
C ASN A 232 29.66 14.48 24.27
N TYR A 233 28.76 13.59 24.72
CA TYR A 233 28.51 12.28 24.09
C TYR A 233 27.25 12.25 23.19
N ALA A 234 26.48 13.34 23.13
CA ALA A 234 25.62 13.65 21.98
C ALA A 234 26.33 14.63 21.05
N LEU A 235 26.29 14.36 19.74
CA LEU A 235 26.98 15.13 18.70
C LEU A 235 26.05 15.38 17.50
N ASN A 236 25.34 16.50 17.55
CA ASN A 236 24.33 16.85 16.56
C ASN A 236 24.87 17.71 15.42
N VAL A 237 24.56 17.30 14.18
CA VAL A 237 25.04 17.92 12.95
C VAL A 237 23.84 18.49 12.16
N PRO A 238 23.33 19.68 12.54
CA PRO A 238 22.16 20.29 11.90
C PRO A 238 22.49 20.85 10.51
N LEU A 239 21.65 20.53 9.53
CA LEU A 239 21.82 20.85 8.11
C LEU A 239 20.60 21.56 7.50
N ASN A 240 20.83 22.19 6.34
CA ASN A 240 19.81 22.82 5.49
C ASN A 240 19.43 21.89 4.30
N ASP A 241 18.43 22.32 3.53
CA ASP A 241 17.88 21.57 2.39
C ASP A 241 18.89 21.44 1.23
N GLY A 242 18.66 20.46 0.35
CA GLY A 242 19.42 20.26 -0.89
C GLY A 242 20.82 19.65 -0.71
N MET A 243 21.17 19.19 0.49
CA MET A 243 22.46 18.57 0.82
C MET A 243 22.85 17.45 -0.16
N ASP A 244 24.02 17.57 -0.78
CA ASP A 244 24.55 16.68 -1.81
C ASP A 244 25.65 15.71 -1.33
N ASP A 245 25.96 14.71 -2.16
CA ASP A 245 26.93 13.64 -1.88
C ASP A 245 28.32 14.16 -1.50
N GLU A 246 28.83 15.20 -2.17
CA GLU A 246 30.18 15.73 -1.97
C GLU A 246 30.25 16.52 -0.66
N SER A 247 29.25 17.36 -0.42
CA SER A 247 29.06 18.15 0.80
C SER A 247 28.91 17.24 2.02
N PHE A 248 28.03 16.23 1.94
CA PHE A 248 27.81 15.27 3.03
C PHE A 248 29.06 14.44 3.32
N ARG A 249 29.72 13.92 2.28
CA ARG A 249 31.01 13.19 2.42
C ARG A 249 32.10 14.05 3.06
N SER A 250 32.17 15.34 2.73
CA SER A 250 33.15 16.29 3.29
C SER A 250 32.96 16.56 4.80
N LEU A 251 31.74 16.34 5.31
CA LEU A 251 31.36 16.56 6.69
C LEU A 251 31.38 15.25 7.51
N PHE A 252 30.72 14.21 7.00
CA PHE A 252 30.59 12.90 7.64
C PHE A 252 31.95 12.26 7.92
N ARG A 253 32.82 12.16 6.90
CA ARG A 253 34.08 11.42 7.03
C ARG A 253 35.03 12.04 8.08
N PRO A 254 35.32 13.35 8.11
CA PRO A 254 36.16 13.94 9.16
C PRO A 254 35.58 13.85 10.57
N ILE A 255 34.25 14.02 10.72
CA ILE A 255 33.59 13.92 12.02
C ILE A 255 33.66 12.48 12.54
N ILE A 256 33.21 11.51 11.75
CA ILE A 256 33.22 10.09 12.14
C ILE A 256 34.65 9.57 12.35
N GLN A 257 35.64 10.02 11.57
CA GLN A 257 37.05 9.72 11.82
C GLN A 257 37.50 10.18 13.21
N LYS A 258 37.10 11.39 13.64
CA LYS A 258 37.48 11.95 14.95
C LYS A 258 36.69 11.32 16.10
N VAL A 259 35.42 10.96 15.87
CA VAL A 259 34.62 10.16 16.80
C VAL A 259 35.31 8.81 17.05
N MET A 260 35.67 8.07 15.99
CA MET A 260 36.35 6.77 16.13
C MET A 260 37.71 6.88 16.83
N GLU A 261 38.46 7.96 16.60
CA GLU A 261 39.75 8.24 17.26
C GLU A 261 39.61 8.54 18.76
N MET A 262 38.63 9.36 19.15
CA MET A 262 38.48 9.85 20.53
C MET A 262 37.59 8.97 21.41
N TYR A 263 36.48 8.48 20.86
CA TYR A 263 35.51 7.65 21.58
C TYR A 263 35.88 6.15 21.56
N GLN A 264 36.52 5.70 20.47
CA GLN A 264 37.02 4.34 20.28
C GLN A 264 35.95 3.28 20.63
N PRO A 265 34.79 3.25 19.95
CA PRO A 265 33.69 2.34 20.32
C PRO A 265 34.07 0.87 20.14
N ASP A 266 33.55 0.01 21.02
CA ASP A 266 33.74 -1.44 20.95
C ASP A 266 32.75 -2.11 19.96
N ALA A 267 31.67 -1.42 19.58
CA ALA A 267 30.69 -1.78 18.55
C ALA A 267 29.98 -0.52 18.00
N VAL A 268 29.46 -0.59 16.77
CA VAL A 268 28.74 0.50 16.09
C VAL A 268 27.33 0.05 15.72
N VAL A 269 26.38 0.97 15.81
CA VAL A 269 25.02 0.87 15.27
C VAL A 269 24.84 2.01 14.26
N LEU A 270 24.51 1.67 13.02
CA LEU A 270 24.17 2.62 11.96
C LEU A 270 22.67 2.49 11.64
N GLN A 271 21.94 3.60 11.75
CA GLN A 271 20.58 3.76 11.21
C GLN A 271 20.73 4.29 9.77
N CYS A 272 20.05 3.67 8.79
CA CYS A 272 20.10 4.02 7.37
C CYS A 272 18.74 4.55 6.87
N GLY A 273 18.33 5.70 7.40
CA GLY A 273 17.10 6.41 7.07
C GLY A 273 17.08 6.94 5.64
N ALA A 274 16.37 6.25 4.76
CA ALA A 274 16.43 6.44 3.32
C ALA A 274 15.53 7.59 2.80
N ASP A 275 15.13 8.53 3.66
CA ASP A 275 14.50 9.82 3.30
C ASP A 275 15.52 10.96 3.19
N SER A 276 16.76 10.76 3.62
CA SER A 276 17.89 11.64 3.27
C SER A 276 18.27 11.56 1.78
N LEU A 277 17.60 10.70 0.99
CA LEU A 277 17.80 10.52 -0.44
C LEU A 277 17.04 11.56 -1.30
N SER A 278 17.65 11.91 -2.43
CA SER A 278 17.05 12.68 -3.53
C SER A 278 15.68 12.10 -3.95
N GLY A 279 14.68 12.98 -4.01
CA GLY A 279 13.34 12.64 -4.47
C GLY A 279 12.53 11.76 -3.50
N ASP A 280 12.82 11.83 -2.20
CA ASP A 280 11.89 11.36 -1.18
C ASP A 280 10.57 12.17 -1.16
N ARG A 281 9.57 11.72 -0.38
CA ARG A 281 8.25 12.39 -0.24
C ARG A 281 8.17 13.33 0.96
N LEU A 282 8.98 13.14 2.01
CA LEU A 282 9.02 14.00 3.19
C LEU A 282 10.39 14.66 3.36
N GLY A 283 11.47 13.94 3.04
CA GLY A 283 12.83 14.48 3.10
C GLY A 283 13.16 15.50 2.02
N CYS A 284 14.06 16.43 2.35
CA CYS A 284 14.46 17.56 1.50
C CYS A 284 15.98 17.63 1.25
N PHE A 285 16.69 16.50 1.38
CA PHE A 285 18.09 16.35 0.93
C PHE A 285 18.16 15.86 -0.53
N ASN A 286 19.38 15.87 -1.09
CA ASN A 286 19.63 15.56 -2.49
C ASN A 286 20.64 14.39 -2.68
N LEU A 287 20.82 13.54 -1.65
CA LEU A 287 21.80 12.45 -1.68
C LEU A 287 21.44 11.37 -2.71
N SER A 288 22.45 10.80 -3.36
CA SER A 288 22.31 9.59 -4.17
C SER A 288 22.46 8.33 -3.31
N VAL A 289 22.01 7.20 -3.87
CA VAL A 289 22.27 5.85 -3.33
C VAL A 289 23.77 5.58 -3.14
N LYS A 290 24.67 6.24 -3.91
CA LYS A 290 26.13 6.08 -3.72
C LYS A 290 26.68 6.95 -2.59
N GLY A 291 26.19 8.16 -2.40
CA GLY A 291 26.56 9.05 -1.29
C GLY A 291 26.13 8.48 0.06
N HIS A 292 24.85 8.10 0.17
CA HIS A 292 24.29 7.44 1.37
C HIS A 292 25.12 6.21 1.78
N ALA A 293 25.30 5.26 0.86
CA ALA A 293 26.06 4.04 1.12
C ALA A 293 27.57 4.26 1.31
N ASP A 294 28.12 5.45 1.05
CA ASP A 294 29.50 5.79 1.41
C ASP A 294 29.70 5.91 2.92
N CYS A 295 28.63 6.22 3.66
CA CYS A 295 28.61 6.27 5.12
C CYS A 295 28.83 4.87 5.71
N LEU A 296 28.03 3.89 5.25
CA LEU A 296 28.22 2.47 5.57
C LEU A 296 29.59 1.95 5.12
N ARG A 297 30.02 2.28 3.90
CA ARG A 297 31.34 1.89 3.37
C ARG A 297 32.49 2.43 4.25
N PHE A 298 32.36 3.65 4.76
CA PHE A 298 33.35 4.25 5.66
C PHE A 298 33.33 3.58 7.04
N LEU A 299 32.17 3.43 7.67
CA LEU A 299 32.05 2.78 8.98
C LEU A 299 32.53 1.31 8.96
N ARG A 300 32.24 0.56 7.89
CA ARG A 300 32.77 -0.80 7.68
C ARG A 300 34.31 -0.86 7.75
N SER A 301 35.01 0.14 7.21
CA SER A 301 36.48 0.12 7.12
C SER A 301 37.18 0.08 8.50
N PHE A 302 36.57 0.64 9.54
CA PHE A 302 37.08 0.61 10.92
C PHE A 302 37.05 -0.78 11.57
N ASN A 303 36.44 -1.78 10.93
CA ASN A 303 36.47 -3.19 11.32
C ASN A 303 35.90 -3.58 12.69
N VAL A 304 35.26 -2.66 13.42
CA VAL A 304 34.45 -2.96 14.63
C VAL A 304 33.18 -3.75 14.29
N PRO A 305 32.55 -4.48 15.23
CA PRO A 305 31.22 -5.08 15.05
C PRO A 305 30.19 -4.01 14.68
N LEU A 306 29.37 -4.28 13.66
CA LEU A 306 28.48 -3.27 13.07
C LEU A 306 27.04 -3.80 12.92
N MET A 307 26.11 -3.18 13.63
CA MET A 307 24.68 -3.35 13.38
C MET A 307 24.22 -2.30 12.37
N VAL A 308 23.47 -2.71 11.34
CA VAL A 308 22.92 -1.82 10.31
C VAL A 308 21.40 -1.96 10.31
N LEU A 309 20.70 -0.86 10.52
CA LEU A 309 19.24 -0.82 10.65
C LEU A 309 18.62 -0.04 9.49
N GLY A 310 17.30 -0.18 9.31
CA GLY A 310 16.54 0.71 8.44
C GLY A 310 16.42 2.12 9.04
N GLY A 311 15.23 2.72 8.87
CA GLY A 311 14.95 4.09 9.27
C GLY A 311 13.76 4.64 8.49
N GLY A 312 13.72 5.96 8.29
CA GLY A 312 12.80 6.65 7.40
C GLY A 312 12.96 6.29 5.92
N GLY A 313 12.29 7.05 5.05
CA GLY A 313 12.25 6.80 3.59
C GLY A 313 10.87 6.37 3.07
N TYR A 314 10.30 7.20 2.20
CA TYR A 314 8.89 7.19 1.80
C TYR A 314 8.69 7.13 0.27
N THR A 315 9.68 7.51 -0.54
CA THR A 315 9.77 7.08 -1.96
C THR A 315 10.26 5.63 -2.02
N ILE A 316 9.34 4.68 -1.78
CA ILE A 316 9.65 3.26 -1.50
C ILE A 316 10.56 2.55 -2.53
N ARG A 317 10.54 2.98 -3.81
CA ARG A 317 11.45 2.46 -4.84
C ARG A 317 12.91 2.88 -4.61
N ASN A 318 13.14 4.09 -4.10
CA ASN A 318 14.48 4.58 -3.77
C ASN A 318 14.99 3.93 -2.47
N VAL A 319 14.10 3.67 -1.50
CA VAL A 319 14.42 2.88 -0.29
C VAL A 319 14.88 1.47 -0.67
N ALA A 320 14.13 0.77 -1.53
CA ALA A 320 14.49 -0.57 -1.98
C ALA A 320 15.83 -0.61 -2.73
N ARG A 321 16.08 0.39 -3.59
CA ARG A 321 17.38 0.60 -4.27
C ARG A 321 18.52 0.80 -3.27
N CYS A 322 18.33 1.70 -2.30
CA CYS A 322 19.35 2.07 -1.32
C CYS A 322 19.75 0.88 -0.45
N TRP A 323 18.80 0.31 0.28
CA TRP A 323 19.05 -0.83 1.18
C TRP A 323 19.57 -2.07 0.45
N CYS A 324 19.22 -2.28 -0.82
CA CYS A 324 19.84 -3.34 -1.62
C CYS A 324 21.33 -3.04 -1.93
N TYR A 325 21.66 -1.82 -2.34
CA TYR A 325 23.05 -1.42 -2.60
C TYR A 325 23.89 -1.40 -1.31
N GLU A 326 23.32 -0.99 -0.17
CA GLU A 326 23.96 -1.05 1.14
C GLU A 326 24.17 -2.49 1.63
N THR A 327 23.23 -3.40 1.37
CA THR A 327 23.43 -4.84 1.58
C THR A 327 24.62 -5.34 0.74
N ALA A 328 24.76 -4.87 -0.51
CA ALA A 328 25.89 -5.21 -1.37
C ALA A 328 27.23 -4.67 -0.82
N VAL A 329 27.26 -3.43 -0.32
CA VAL A 329 28.43 -2.83 0.37
C VAL A 329 28.82 -3.62 1.62
N ALA A 330 27.85 -4.17 2.36
CA ALA A 330 28.12 -5.02 3.52
C ALA A 330 28.73 -6.39 3.15
N VAL A 331 28.25 -7.05 2.08
CA VAL A 331 28.77 -8.36 1.60
C VAL A 331 29.95 -8.25 0.60
N ASP A 332 30.49 -7.05 0.44
CA ASP A 332 31.60 -6.70 -0.45
C ASP A 332 31.36 -7.05 -1.93
N VAL A 333 30.28 -6.46 -2.48
CA VAL A 333 29.88 -6.57 -3.89
C VAL A 333 29.51 -5.20 -4.42
N GLU A 334 30.05 -4.83 -5.59
CA GLU A 334 29.48 -3.79 -6.44
C GLU A 334 28.51 -4.47 -7.42
N PRO A 335 27.19 -4.25 -7.33
CA PRO A 335 26.20 -4.84 -8.24
C PRO A 335 26.15 -4.09 -9.58
N ASP A 336 25.59 -4.74 -10.61
CA ASP A 336 25.24 -4.04 -11.86
C ASP A 336 24.21 -2.94 -11.57
N ASN A 337 24.39 -1.76 -12.19
CA ASN A 337 23.43 -0.67 -12.09
C ASN A 337 22.11 -1.01 -12.80
N LYS A 338 22.09 -1.93 -13.76
CA LYS A 338 20.84 -2.46 -14.32
C LYS A 338 20.17 -3.38 -13.29
N LEU A 339 18.90 -3.14 -12.98
CA LEU A 339 18.15 -4.01 -12.06
C LEU A 339 17.89 -5.39 -12.70
N PRO A 340 18.00 -6.49 -11.92
CA PRO A 340 17.47 -7.79 -12.33
C PRO A 340 15.94 -7.75 -12.36
N TYR A 341 15.33 -8.57 -13.24
CA TYR A 341 13.88 -8.75 -13.24
C TYR A 341 13.41 -9.32 -11.89
N ASN A 342 12.30 -8.80 -11.39
CA ASN A 342 11.78 -9.11 -10.06
C ASN A 342 10.27 -8.83 -9.96
N GLU A 343 9.60 -9.32 -8.91
CA GLU A 343 8.14 -9.21 -8.75
C GLU A 343 7.62 -7.77 -8.63
N TYR A 344 8.52 -6.81 -8.36
CA TYR A 344 8.25 -5.38 -8.26
C TYR A 344 8.91 -4.55 -9.38
N TYR A 345 9.42 -5.16 -10.45
CA TYR A 345 10.26 -4.50 -11.47
C TYR A 345 9.67 -3.19 -12.03
N GLU A 346 8.35 -3.17 -12.27
CA GLU A 346 7.61 -1.99 -12.75
C GLU A 346 7.70 -0.76 -11.82
N TYR A 347 7.89 -0.94 -10.51
CA TYR A 347 8.06 0.17 -9.55
C TYR A 347 9.33 1.00 -9.80
N PHE A 348 10.30 0.43 -10.53
CA PHE A 348 11.59 1.04 -10.85
C PHE A 348 11.64 1.63 -12.27
N GLY A 349 10.50 1.67 -12.98
CA GLY A 349 10.38 2.38 -14.25
C GLY A 349 10.45 3.91 -14.08
N PRO A 350 10.82 4.65 -15.14
CA PRO A 350 11.10 4.17 -16.50
C PRO A 350 12.56 3.74 -16.72
N ASP A 351 13.44 3.96 -15.74
CA ASP A 351 14.90 3.79 -15.90
C ASP A 351 15.38 2.36 -15.65
N TYR A 352 14.73 1.63 -14.74
CA TYR A 352 15.08 0.27 -14.30
C TYR A 352 16.54 0.12 -13.82
N THR A 353 17.12 1.18 -13.28
CA THR A 353 18.46 1.20 -12.69
C THR A 353 18.42 1.24 -11.16
N LEU A 354 19.52 0.83 -10.53
CA LEU A 354 19.72 0.77 -9.08
C LEU A 354 20.08 2.13 -8.50
N HIS A 355 20.93 2.89 -9.19
CA HIS A 355 21.32 4.22 -8.75
C HIS A 355 20.30 5.27 -9.19
N ILE A 356 20.11 6.28 -8.35
CA ILE A 356 19.27 7.45 -8.65
C ILE A 356 20.18 8.64 -8.97
N ALA A 357 19.77 9.47 -9.92
CA ALA A 357 20.40 10.76 -10.14
C ALA A 357 19.95 11.77 -9.05
N PRO A 358 20.85 12.60 -8.51
CA PRO A 358 20.47 13.80 -7.77
C PRO A 358 19.57 14.72 -8.61
N SER A 359 18.69 15.46 -7.94
CA SER A 359 17.84 16.47 -8.55
C SER A 359 18.61 17.78 -8.76
N ASN A 360 18.03 18.71 -9.53
CA ASN A 360 18.55 20.08 -9.69
C ASN A 360 18.17 21.04 -8.54
N MET A 361 17.90 20.51 -7.34
CA MET A 361 17.67 21.28 -6.13
C MET A 361 18.92 22.09 -5.73
N GLU A 362 18.72 23.31 -5.26
CA GLU A 362 19.80 24.16 -4.73
C GLU A 362 20.25 23.64 -3.35
N ASN A 363 21.55 23.40 -3.18
CA ASN A 363 22.11 23.02 -1.88
C ASN A 363 22.30 24.28 -1.01
N LEU A 364 21.49 24.39 0.05
CA LEU A 364 21.51 25.53 0.99
C LEU A 364 22.59 25.40 2.09
N ASN A 365 23.46 24.39 2.00
CA ASN A 365 24.59 24.17 2.91
C ASN A 365 25.87 24.76 2.31
N THR A 366 26.12 26.06 2.52
CA THR A 366 27.32 26.68 1.93
C THR A 366 28.60 26.05 2.47
N PRO A 367 29.69 25.91 1.67
CA PRO A 367 30.95 25.33 2.14
C PRO A 367 31.53 26.02 3.39
N LYS A 368 31.25 27.31 3.56
CA LYS A 368 31.65 28.11 4.72
C LYS A 368 30.86 27.74 5.99
N ASP A 369 29.58 27.45 5.86
CA ASP A 369 28.73 27.04 6.97
C ASP A 369 29.00 25.57 7.35
N LEU A 370 29.20 24.70 6.35
CA LEU A 370 29.68 23.33 6.55
C LEU A 370 31.03 23.29 7.27
N GLU A 371 32.00 24.11 6.85
CA GLU A 371 33.29 24.25 7.55
C GLU A 371 33.13 24.75 8.99
N LYS A 372 32.27 25.75 9.22
CA LYS A 372 31.97 26.27 10.56
C LYS A 372 31.35 25.20 11.47
N ILE A 373 30.40 24.41 10.96
CA ILE A 373 29.78 23.29 11.68
C ILE A 373 30.83 22.22 11.98
N ARG A 374 31.56 21.75 10.96
CA ARG A 374 32.65 20.77 11.08
C ARG A 374 33.67 21.18 12.15
N ASN A 375 34.15 22.42 12.11
CA ASN A 375 35.18 22.90 13.01
C ASN A 375 34.68 23.00 14.46
N ALA A 376 33.42 23.42 14.69
CA ALA A 376 32.82 23.45 16.02
C ALA A 376 32.63 22.05 16.62
N LEU A 377 32.22 21.07 15.80
CA LEU A 377 32.04 19.68 16.21
C LEU A 377 33.36 18.97 16.49
N LEU A 378 34.38 19.22 15.66
CA LEU A 378 35.75 18.76 15.92
C LEU A 378 36.31 19.36 17.21
N GLU A 379 36.03 20.64 17.51
CA GLU A 379 36.39 21.25 18.80
C GLU A 379 35.66 20.57 19.97
N GLN A 380 34.35 20.32 19.86
CA GLN A 380 33.59 19.57 20.88
C GLN A 380 34.20 18.18 21.13
N LEU A 381 34.62 17.47 20.09
CA LEU A 381 35.27 16.16 20.21
C LEU A 381 36.66 16.21 20.87
N THR A 382 37.29 17.38 21.02
CA THR A 382 38.50 17.52 21.87
C THR A 382 38.20 17.57 23.36
N ARG A 383 36.92 17.75 23.74
CA ARG A 383 36.48 17.93 25.15
C ARG A 383 36.12 16.61 25.84
N ILE A 384 35.94 15.52 25.10
CA ILE A 384 35.84 14.18 25.69
C ILE A 384 37.24 13.66 26.06
N PRO A 385 37.41 12.98 27.21
CA PRO A 385 38.68 12.36 27.57
C PRO A 385 39.03 11.26 26.56
N HIS A 386 40.29 11.20 26.16
CA HIS A 386 40.80 10.08 25.37
C HIS A 386 40.71 8.81 26.23
N THR A 387 39.86 7.86 25.82
CA THR A 387 39.43 6.68 26.61
C THR A 387 38.76 7.02 27.97
N PRO A 388 37.43 7.27 28.05
CA PRO A 388 36.72 7.36 29.32
C PRO A 388 36.75 6.02 30.08
N SER A 389 37.00 6.09 31.40
CA SER A 389 37.16 4.93 32.28
C SER A 389 35.83 4.43 32.86
N VAL A 390 35.20 3.47 32.17
CA VAL A 390 33.93 2.86 32.59
C VAL A 390 34.13 1.97 33.85
N PRO A 391 33.38 2.19 34.95
CA PRO A 391 33.42 1.31 36.13
C PRO A 391 32.92 -0.11 35.84
N PHE A 392 33.43 -1.11 36.58
CA PHE A 392 32.92 -2.47 36.51
C PHE A 392 31.45 -2.54 36.95
N GLN A 393 30.59 -3.09 36.08
CA GLN A 393 29.20 -3.42 36.38
C GLN A 393 29.01 -4.94 36.31
N THR A 394 28.11 -5.49 37.13
CA THR A 394 27.69 -6.90 37.03
C THR A 394 26.92 -7.11 35.73
N THR A 395 27.44 -7.94 34.83
CA THR A 395 26.82 -8.24 33.54
C THR A 395 25.45 -8.90 33.72
N PRO A 396 24.36 -8.37 33.14
CA PRO A 396 23.09 -9.08 33.04
C PRO A 396 23.25 -10.37 32.23
N PRO A 397 22.45 -11.43 32.47
CA PRO A 397 22.50 -12.64 31.66
C PRO A 397 22.40 -12.35 30.16
N THR A 398 23.21 -13.07 29.37
CA THR A 398 23.11 -13.08 27.89
C THR A 398 21.68 -13.44 27.49
N THR A 399 21.13 -12.80 26.46
CA THR A 399 19.82 -13.26 25.95
C THR A 399 20.01 -14.63 25.27
N GLU A 400 19.36 -15.63 25.84
CA GLU A 400 19.23 -16.95 25.22
C GLU A 400 18.20 -16.86 24.10
N VAL A 401 18.61 -17.28 22.90
CA VAL A 401 17.71 -17.53 21.79
C VAL A 401 17.07 -18.88 22.06
N PRO A 402 15.74 -19.05 21.95
CA PRO A 402 15.11 -20.35 22.13
C PRO A 402 15.75 -21.40 21.22
N GLU A 403 16.14 -22.54 21.79
CA GLU A 403 16.64 -23.66 21.00
C GLU A 403 15.52 -24.15 20.07
N GLU A 404 15.83 -24.34 18.78
CA GLU A 404 14.97 -25.13 17.91
C GLU A 404 14.93 -26.55 18.48
N ALA A 405 13.74 -27.05 18.82
CA ALA A 405 13.61 -28.39 19.36
C ALA A 405 14.21 -29.42 18.38
N GLU A 406 15.02 -30.36 18.89
CA GLU A 406 15.66 -31.41 18.10
C GLU A 406 14.65 -32.45 17.59
N GLU A 407 13.77 -32.05 16.67
CA GLU A 407 13.03 -32.97 15.82
C GLU A 407 14.04 -33.74 14.95
N LYS A 408 13.89 -35.07 14.94
CA LYS A 408 14.96 -36.00 14.53
C LYS A 408 15.59 -35.64 13.19
N MET A 409 16.91 -35.58 13.17
CA MET A 409 17.70 -35.16 12.02
C MET A 409 17.45 -35.98 10.73
N ASP A 410 16.98 -37.22 10.86
CA ASP A 410 16.63 -38.13 9.75
C ASP A 410 15.23 -37.89 9.14
N GLU A 411 14.32 -37.17 9.82
CA GLU A 411 12.94 -36.93 9.36
C GLU A 411 12.76 -35.56 8.67
N ARG A 412 13.83 -34.77 8.52
CA ARG A 412 13.80 -33.50 7.76
C ARG A 412 13.34 -33.72 6.31
N PRO A 413 12.21 -33.15 5.85
CA PRO A 413 12.02 -32.86 4.43
C PRO A 413 13.17 -31.93 4.03
N LYS A 414 13.87 -32.23 2.92
CA LYS A 414 14.95 -31.36 2.43
C LYS A 414 14.44 -29.91 2.40
N PRO A 415 15.14 -28.94 3.01
CA PRO A 415 14.66 -27.57 3.03
C PRO A 415 14.45 -27.11 1.60
N ARG A 416 13.24 -26.63 1.29
CA ARG A 416 12.91 -26.01 0.00
C ARG A 416 13.55 -24.62 -0.06
N ILE A 417 14.88 -24.63 -0.15
CA ILE A 417 15.63 -23.56 -0.78
C ILE A 417 15.02 -23.38 -2.18
N TRP A 418 14.56 -22.18 -2.48
CA TRP A 418 14.03 -21.86 -3.78
C TRP A 418 15.21 -21.65 -4.73
N ASN A 419 15.47 -22.65 -5.57
CA ASN A 419 16.71 -22.74 -6.34
C ASN A 419 16.75 -21.82 -7.58
N GLY A 420 15.60 -21.29 -8.02
CA GLY A 420 15.50 -20.43 -9.21
C GLY A 420 15.46 -21.17 -10.55
N GLU A 421 15.49 -22.51 -10.54
CA GLU A 421 15.39 -23.37 -11.72
C GLU A 421 14.10 -24.21 -11.62
N ASP A 422 13.11 -23.88 -12.46
CA ASP A 422 11.97 -24.74 -12.87
C ASP A 422 11.06 -23.96 -13.85
N TYR A 423 11.64 -23.44 -14.95
CA TYR A 423 10.89 -22.88 -16.09
C TYR A 423 11.77 -22.79 -17.35
N ASP A 424 11.91 -23.89 -18.10
CA ASP A 424 11.87 -23.83 -19.57
C ASP A 424 11.62 -25.20 -20.23
N SER A 425 11.13 -25.17 -21.48
CA SER A 425 10.96 -26.29 -22.43
C SER A 425 10.07 -27.51 -22.04
N ASP A 426 8.85 -27.53 -22.59
CA ASP A 426 8.33 -28.75 -23.24
C ASP A 426 9.19 -29.05 -24.49
N PRO A 427 9.34 -30.32 -24.90
CA PRO A 427 8.51 -30.79 -26.01
C PRO A 427 7.97 -32.24 -25.88
N GLU A 428 7.02 -32.57 -26.75
CA GLU A 428 6.39 -33.88 -26.94
C GLU A 428 7.42 -34.99 -27.30
N ASP A 429 7.21 -36.23 -26.84
CA ASP A 429 6.71 -37.33 -27.71
C ASP A 429 6.29 -38.58 -26.88
N ASP A 430 5.80 -39.63 -27.56
CA ASP A 430 4.87 -40.63 -27.02
C ASP A 430 5.37 -42.10 -27.06
N LYS A 431 4.78 -42.96 -26.21
CA LYS A 431 4.78 -44.45 -26.21
C LYS A 431 6.13 -45.23 -26.18
N HIS A 432 6.35 -45.99 -25.09
CA HIS A 432 6.19 -47.46 -25.17
C HIS A 432 6.07 -48.17 -23.79
N TRP A 433 5.37 -49.31 -23.74
CA TRP A 433 5.14 -50.12 -22.52
C TRP A 433 5.19 -51.63 -22.80
N THR A 434 5.94 -52.39 -21.99
CA THR A 434 5.82 -53.85 -21.81
C THR A 434 6.24 -54.19 -20.37
N LYS A 435 5.34 -54.34 -19.39
CA LYS A 435 4.37 -55.44 -19.10
C LYS A 435 4.98 -56.81 -18.78
N PHE A 436 4.90 -57.20 -17.50
CA PHE A 436 4.26 -58.41 -16.92
C PHE A 436 4.37 -58.27 -15.37
N SER A 437 3.47 -58.76 -14.50
CA SER A 437 2.15 -59.41 -14.67
C SER A 437 1.32 -59.36 -13.36
N THR A 438 0.07 -58.83 -13.42
CA THR A 438 -1.20 -59.26 -12.73
C THR A 438 -1.25 -59.72 -11.24
N PRO A 439 -2.43 -59.68 -10.56
CA PRO A 439 -3.80 -59.45 -11.04
C PRO A 439 -4.56 -58.27 -10.38
N ALA A 440 -5.75 -57.95 -10.90
CA ALA A 440 -6.65 -56.94 -10.32
C ALA A 440 -8.14 -57.24 -10.60
N ARG A 441 -9.01 -56.85 -9.64
CA ARG A 441 -10.45 -56.51 -9.79
C ARG A 441 -10.91 -55.91 -8.45
N GLN A 442 -10.92 -54.58 -8.28
CA GLN A 442 -12.01 -53.66 -8.65
C GLN A 442 -13.34 -53.91 -7.89
N HIS A 443 -13.69 -53.02 -6.96
CA HIS A 443 -14.73 -51.99 -7.20
C HIS A 443 -14.79 -50.93 -6.07
N ALA A 444 -15.63 -49.91 -6.26
CA ALA A 444 -16.12 -48.91 -5.31
C ALA A 444 -15.12 -47.83 -4.81
N VAL A 445 -15.11 -46.69 -5.51
CA VAL A 445 -14.75 -45.39 -4.91
C VAL A 445 -15.94 -44.89 -4.09
N LYS A 446 -15.72 -44.63 -2.80
CA LYS A 446 -16.60 -43.79 -1.97
C LYS A 446 -15.78 -43.04 -0.91
N SER A 447 -15.78 -41.71 -1.01
CA SER A 447 -15.37 -40.80 0.06
C SER A 447 -16.59 -39.98 0.48
N GLU A 448 -17.10 -40.18 1.70
CA GLU A 448 -18.18 -39.35 2.27
C GLU A 448 -17.79 -38.90 3.68
N MET A 449 -18.25 -37.70 4.05
CA MET A 449 -17.80 -36.99 5.26
C MET A 449 -18.37 -37.57 6.56
N ARG A 450 -17.55 -37.46 7.62
CA ARG A 450 -17.87 -37.02 9.01
C ARG A 450 -16.57 -37.01 9.83
N ASP A 451 -16.30 -36.07 10.75
CA ASP A 451 -17.11 -34.97 11.30
C ASP A 451 -16.35 -33.63 11.32
N VAL A 452 -17.07 -32.50 11.20
CA VAL A 452 -16.54 -31.13 11.45
C VAL A 452 -17.61 -30.22 12.08
N VAL A 453 -17.58 -30.10 13.40
CA VAL A 453 -18.04 -28.95 14.24
C VAL A 453 -17.14 -29.04 15.49
N VAL A 454 -16.46 -28.01 16.00
CA VAL A 454 -16.99 -26.81 16.71
C VAL A 454 -15.97 -25.65 16.68
N ASN A 455 -16.49 -24.43 16.47
CA ASN A 455 -15.94 -23.09 16.76
C ASN A 455 -14.43 -22.79 16.70
N VAL A 456 -14.09 -21.85 15.82
CA VAL A 456 -13.26 -20.68 16.20
C VAL A 456 -14.09 -19.42 15.91
N GLY A 457 -14.20 -18.52 16.88
CA GLY A 457 -14.94 -17.26 16.74
C GLY A 457 -14.00 -16.10 16.36
N MET A 458 -14.33 -15.35 15.30
CA MET A 458 -13.57 -14.17 14.86
C MET A 458 -14.32 -12.87 15.19
N LYS A 459 -13.59 -11.81 15.54
CA LYS A 459 -14.07 -10.42 15.71
C LYS A 459 -12.92 -9.39 15.57
N GLN A 460 -13.14 -8.10 15.25
CA GLN A 460 -14.20 -7.49 14.42
C GLN A 460 -13.99 -5.97 14.05
N THR A 461 -12.81 -5.48 13.65
CA THR A 461 -12.71 -4.18 12.92
C THR A 461 -11.51 -4.06 11.95
N ARG A 462 -11.43 -4.91 10.91
CA ARG A 462 -10.58 -4.59 9.74
C ARG A 462 -11.17 -3.44 8.86
N TRP A 463 -12.21 -2.76 9.35
CA TRP A 463 -13.32 -2.26 8.53
C TRP A 463 -13.32 -0.77 8.11
N LYS A 464 -12.20 -0.28 7.55
CA LYS A 464 -12.11 1.07 6.93
C LYS A 464 -11.30 1.22 5.61
N LYS A 465 -10.94 0.15 4.90
CA LYS A 465 -10.07 0.22 3.70
C LYS A 465 -10.71 -0.28 2.38
N ILE A 466 -12.02 -0.09 2.24
CA ILE A 466 -12.80 -0.25 1.01
C ILE A 466 -13.53 1.10 0.80
N LYS A 467 -12.85 2.08 0.17
CA LYS A 467 -13.42 3.43 -0.05
C LYS A 467 -13.28 4.00 -1.47
N ASN A 468 -12.61 3.31 -2.39
CA ASN A 468 -12.68 3.61 -3.84
C ASN A 468 -13.40 2.50 -4.63
N ILE A 469 -14.07 1.56 -3.95
CA ILE A 469 -14.79 0.45 -4.59
C ILE A 469 -16.30 0.74 -4.56
N ILE A 470 -16.75 1.60 -5.48
CA ILE A 470 -18.04 1.59 -6.20
C ILE A 470 -18.09 2.83 -7.10
N PHE A 471 -18.28 2.61 -8.40
CA PHE A 471 -18.89 3.64 -9.27
C PHE A 471 -19.60 3.08 -10.51
N ILE A 472 -20.29 1.95 -10.34
CA ILE A 472 -21.28 1.50 -11.33
C ILE A 472 -22.62 1.18 -10.64
N ILE A 473 -23.42 2.23 -10.48
CA ILE A 473 -24.86 2.23 -10.18
C ILE A 473 -25.21 1.62 -8.81
N ILE A 474 -25.34 2.50 -7.81
CA ILE A 474 -26.14 2.25 -6.61
C ILE A 474 -27.14 3.39 -6.48
N LEU A 475 -28.40 3.05 -6.19
CA LEU A 475 -29.49 4.00 -6.04
C LEU A 475 -30.07 3.92 -4.64
N ARG A 476 -30.24 5.08 -4.02
CA ARG A 476 -30.71 5.20 -2.64
C ARG A 476 -32.19 5.52 -2.60
N ALA A 477 -32.92 4.80 -1.76
CA ALA A 477 -34.34 4.99 -1.49
C ALA A 477 -34.53 5.17 0.02
N ASP A 478 -34.40 6.40 0.50
CA ASP A 478 -34.87 6.74 1.85
C ASP A 478 -36.41 6.76 1.80
N VAL A 479 -37.06 6.01 2.69
CA VAL A 479 -38.53 5.92 2.75
C VAL A 479 -38.97 6.11 4.20
N ASP A 480 -39.16 7.37 4.59
CA ASP A 480 -39.72 7.72 5.90
C ASP A 480 -40.84 8.77 5.78
N GLY A 481 -42.03 8.36 6.22
CA GLY A 481 -43.14 9.24 6.55
C GLY A 481 -44.18 9.51 5.43
N VAL A 482 -45.47 9.66 5.73
CA VAL A 482 -46.22 9.50 7.00
C VAL A 482 -47.67 9.13 6.66
N PHE A 483 -48.34 8.26 7.43
CA PHE A 483 -49.76 8.44 7.78
C PHE A 483 -50.15 7.65 9.03
N VAL A 484 -51.06 8.21 9.84
CA VAL A 484 -51.49 7.68 11.15
C VAL A 484 -52.98 7.33 11.14
N ALA A 485 -53.35 6.10 11.53
CA ALA A 485 -54.73 5.76 11.91
C ALA A 485 -54.86 4.47 12.77
N SER A 486 -55.16 4.65 14.05
CA SER A 486 -56.12 3.86 14.87
C SER A 486 -56.57 2.45 14.40
N SER A 487 -56.33 1.39 15.20
CA SER A 487 -57.34 0.87 16.16
C SER A 487 -57.03 -0.46 16.90
N ARG A 488 -57.41 -0.48 18.20
CA ARG A 488 -58.03 -1.59 19.00
C ARG A 488 -57.38 -2.98 19.19
N ASN A 489 -57.17 -3.30 20.47
CA ASN A 489 -57.51 -4.55 21.19
C ASN A 489 -56.70 -5.86 20.99
N ALA A 490 -55.82 -6.16 21.98
CA ALA A 490 -55.86 -7.31 22.93
C ALA A 490 -55.95 -8.80 22.43
N PRO A 491 -55.58 -9.82 23.25
CA PRO A 491 -55.21 -9.81 24.69
C PRO A 491 -53.87 -10.49 25.06
N VAL A 492 -53.63 -10.61 26.38
CA VAL A 492 -52.44 -11.16 27.06
C VAL A 492 -52.51 -12.68 27.25
N SER A 493 -51.35 -13.34 27.43
CA SER A 493 -51.22 -14.64 28.13
C SER A 493 -50.10 -14.57 29.20
N PRO A 494 -50.27 -15.07 30.45
CA PRO A 494 -49.38 -14.69 31.56
C PRO A 494 -48.60 -15.84 32.23
N ARG A 495 -47.32 -15.59 32.59
CA ARG A 495 -46.50 -16.18 33.68
C ARG A 495 -45.03 -15.71 33.50
N GLN A 496 -44.26 -15.28 34.49
CA GLN A 496 -44.49 -15.11 35.95
C GLN A 496 -43.96 -13.75 36.42
N GLU A 497 -44.76 -13.02 37.22
CA GLU A 497 -44.19 -12.15 38.25
C GLU A 497 -43.69 -13.03 39.40
N MET A 498 -42.41 -12.94 39.76
CA MET A 498 -41.91 -13.27 41.12
C MET A 498 -40.46 -12.79 41.31
N LEU A 499 -40.09 -12.53 42.57
CA LEU A 499 -38.76 -12.11 43.03
C LEU A 499 -38.26 -10.72 42.54
N LEU A 500 -39.06 -9.69 42.82
CA LEU A 500 -38.51 -8.38 43.25
C LEU A 500 -39.24 -7.91 44.52
N LYS A 501 -38.81 -8.43 45.68
CA LYS A 501 -39.17 -7.97 47.03
C LYS A 501 -38.28 -8.66 48.08
N GLN A 502 -37.99 -7.94 49.17
CA GLN A 502 -36.89 -8.20 50.13
C GLN A 502 -35.51 -7.94 49.49
N ILE A 503 -34.53 -7.32 50.15
CA ILE A 503 -34.35 -7.03 51.59
C ILE A 503 -34.20 -5.51 51.84
N GLN A 504 -34.68 -5.02 52.99
CA GLN A 504 -34.41 -3.67 53.51
C GLN A 504 -34.47 -3.65 55.06
N LYS A 505 -33.48 -3.04 55.73
CA LYS A 505 -33.42 -2.58 57.15
C LYS A 505 -32.08 -1.83 57.34
N PHE A 506 -32.01 -0.52 57.63
CA PHE A 506 -32.43 0.29 58.82
C PHE A 506 -31.41 0.28 59.98
N PRO A 507 -31.25 1.35 60.82
CA PRO A 507 -31.85 2.72 60.79
C PRO A 507 -30.95 3.93 61.23
N ASN A 508 -31.43 5.17 60.99
CA ASN A 508 -31.24 6.44 61.78
C ASN A 508 -29.81 7.04 61.95
N SER A 509 -29.55 8.34 62.21
CA SER A 509 -30.29 9.64 62.35
C SER A 509 -29.26 10.81 62.19
N PHE A 510 -29.54 12.08 61.87
CA PHE A 510 -30.32 13.10 62.61
C PHE A 510 -30.77 14.31 61.71
N HIS A 511 -30.88 15.55 62.23
CA HIS A 511 -31.75 16.62 61.69
C HIS A 511 -31.06 18.01 61.41
N PRO A 512 -31.75 19.04 60.85
CA PRO A 512 -31.15 20.00 59.90
C PRO A 512 -31.09 21.50 60.34
N ARG A 513 -30.48 22.37 59.50
CA ARG A 513 -30.97 23.72 59.05
C ARG A 513 -29.88 24.56 58.33
N SER A 514 -30.28 25.34 57.32
CA SER A 514 -29.56 26.52 56.76
C SER A 514 -29.97 27.81 57.53
N PRO A 515 -29.32 28.99 57.42
CA PRO A 515 -29.39 29.82 56.18
C PRO A 515 -28.28 30.93 55.95
N ASN A 516 -28.52 31.75 54.92
CA ASN A 516 -28.15 33.18 54.72
C ASN A 516 -26.81 33.62 54.07
N LEU A 517 -26.89 34.78 53.40
CA LEU A 517 -25.88 35.46 52.58
C LEU A 517 -25.40 36.77 53.25
N HIS A 518 -24.32 37.38 52.74
CA HIS A 518 -24.24 38.84 52.51
C HIS A 518 -23.25 39.21 51.37
N PHE A 519 -23.08 40.50 51.06
CA PHE A 519 -22.67 41.02 49.74
C PHE A 519 -21.58 42.13 49.81
N SER A 520 -21.09 42.58 48.63
CA SER A 520 -20.28 43.81 48.34
C SER A 520 -18.77 43.56 48.13
N PRO A 521 -17.99 44.37 47.34
CA PRO A 521 -18.13 45.83 47.13
C PRO A 521 -18.08 46.37 45.68
N LYS A 522 -18.14 47.71 45.55
CA LYS A 522 -17.91 48.54 44.34
C LYS A 522 -16.93 49.68 44.66
N THR A 523 -16.10 50.10 43.70
CA THR A 523 -15.95 51.49 43.18
C THR A 523 -14.96 51.57 41.99
N SER A 524 -14.83 52.74 41.36
CA SER A 524 -14.22 53.04 40.03
C SER A 524 -13.33 54.32 40.13
N PRO A 525 -12.86 55.06 39.06
CA PRO A 525 -12.99 54.91 37.59
C PRO A 525 -11.79 55.33 36.66
N LYS A 526 -11.84 54.94 35.36
CA LYS A 526 -11.53 55.69 34.07
C LYS A 526 -10.17 56.44 33.86
N PRO A 527 -9.62 56.52 32.61
CA PRO A 527 -10.17 57.27 31.45
C PRO A 527 -10.20 56.53 30.09
N ILE A 528 -10.43 57.28 28.98
CA ILE A 528 -10.87 56.86 27.62
C ILE A 528 -10.20 57.76 26.56
N HIS A 529 -9.98 57.31 25.31
CA HIS A 529 -10.11 58.16 24.10
C HIS A 529 -10.31 57.34 22.79
N PHE A 530 -10.88 57.98 21.75
CA PHE A 530 -11.27 57.45 20.42
C PHE A 530 -11.03 58.56 19.34
N HIS A 531 -11.16 58.38 18.02
CA HIS A 531 -11.63 57.26 17.16
C HIS A 531 -10.60 57.06 16.00
N PRO A 532 -10.85 57.02 14.65
CA PRO A 532 -12.05 56.87 13.78
C PRO A 532 -12.24 55.38 13.32
N SER A 533 -12.81 55.06 12.16
CA SER A 533 -14.22 55.05 11.72
C SER A 533 -14.31 54.59 10.23
N THR A 534 -15.28 53.74 9.87
CA THR A 534 -15.38 52.98 8.58
C THR A 534 -15.92 53.75 7.36
N PRO A 535 -16.00 53.09 6.18
CA PRO A 535 -17.34 53.00 5.56
C PRO A 535 -17.77 51.61 5.02
N LYS A 536 -18.79 51.04 5.69
CA LYS A 536 -19.97 50.30 5.15
C LYS A 536 -19.82 49.00 4.34
N SER A 537 -20.93 48.26 4.30
CA SER A 537 -21.07 46.85 3.91
C SER A 537 -22.06 46.63 2.76
N GLN A 538 -21.97 45.46 2.12
CA GLN A 538 -23.13 44.73 1.56
C GLN A 538 -23.11 43.27 2.02
N SER A 539 -24.22 42.57 1.79
CA SER A 539 -24.63 41.35 2.51
C SER A 539 -24.09 40.03 1.94
N ALA A 540 -23.75 39.09 2.83
CA ALA A 540 -23.76 37.65 2.55
C ALA A 540 -24.89 36.98 3.34
N HIS A 541 -25.64 36.08 2.71
CA HIS A 541 -26.71 35.32 3.36
C HIS A 541 -26.14 34.15 4.18
N HIS A 542 -26.81 33.80 5.28
CA HIS A 542 -26.65 32.48 5.90
C HIS A 542 -27.33 31.40 5.04
N PRO A 543 -26.64 30.30 4.71
CA PRO A 543 -27.29 29.04 4.37
C PRO A 543 -27.87 28.38 5.63
N ALA A 544 -28.97 27.65 5.46
CA ALA A 544 -29.50 26.70 6.46
C ALA A 544 -28.61 25.43 6.51
N PRO A 545 -28.70 24.59 7.56
CA PRO A 545 -27.82 23.42 7.66
C PRO A 545 -28.08 22.40 6.54
N GLU A 546 -27.06 22.16 5.71
CA GLU A 546 -27.12 21.15 4.65
C GLU A 546 -27.04 19.73 5.24
N THR A 547 -27.97 18.88 4.82
CA THR A 547 -28.00 17.46 5.20
C THR A 547 -26.88 16.70 4.50
N LYS A 548 -25.97 16.09 5.28
CA LYS A 548 -24.89 15.23 4.78
C LYS A 548 -25.44 14.14 3.83
N THR A 549 -24.99 14.10 2.58
CA THR A 549 -25.16 12.93 1.71
C THR A 549 -24.00 11.95 1.93
N GLN A 550 -24.30 10.65 1.94
CA GLN A 550 -23.34 9.57 2.22
C GLN A 550 -22.31 9.39 1.11
N ASP A 551 -21.13 8.91 1.51
CA ASP A 551 -20.08 8.39 0.63
C ASP A 551 -19.28 7.31 1.39
N ASP A 552 -19.87 6.13 1.54
CA ASP A 552 -19.31 5.02 2.33
C ASP A 552 -19.43 3.70 1.56
N GLY A 553 -18.28 3.21 1.07
CA GLY A 553 -18.15 1.83 0.59
C GLY A 553 -18.35 0.81 1.70
N ILE A 554 -18.54 -0.46 1.34
CA ILE A 554 -18.86 -1.53 2.30
C ILE A 554 -17.83 -1.54 3.46
N PRO A 555 -18.23 -1.22 4.71
CA PRO A 555 -17.31 -0.67 5.70
C PRO A 555 -16.49 -1.76 6.39
N ALA A 556 -15.20 -1.90 6.01
CA ALA A 556 -14.36 -3.04 5.47
C ALA A 556 -13.96 -4.52 6.17
N GLU A 557 -15.50 -6.20 7.62
CA GLU A 557 -15.81 -7.67 7.84
C GLU A 557 -17.31 -8.00 7.64
N ASP A 558 -18.14 -6.99 7.32
CA ASP A 558 -19.40 -7.19 6.58
C ASP A 558 -19.14 -7.69 5.14
N VAL A 559 -17.89 -8.01 4.78
CA VAL A 559 -17.50 -9.00 3.78
C VAL A 559 -16.35 -9.87 4.32
N LYS A 560 -16.33 -11.14 3.95
CA LYS A 560 -15.22 -12.07 4.16
C LYS A 560 -14.37 -12.20 2.90
N ILE A 561 -13.04 -12.12 2.99
CA ILE A 561 -12.16 -12.52 1.89
C ILE A 561 -12.21 -14.04 1.78
N LEU A 562 -12.57 -14.58 0.62
CA LEU A 562 -12.58 -16.02 0.35
C LEU A 562 -11.28 -16.49 -0.34
N ALA A 563 -10.77 -15.70 -1.29
CA ALA A 563 -9.50 -15.97 -1.98
C ALA A 563 -8.78 -14.65 -2.29
N LYS A 564 -7.45 -14.68 -2.32
CA LYS A 564 -6.59 -13.53 -2.63
C LYS A 564 -5.23 -14.01 -3.15
N PHE A 565 -4.96 -13.85 -4.45
CA PHE A 565 -3.71 -14.28 -5.08
C PHE A 565 -3.43 -13.49 -6.37
N LYS A 566 -2.23 -13.63 -6.95
CA LYS A 566 -1.85 -13.04 -8.24
C LYS A 566 -1.73 -14.16 -9.29
N SER A 567 -2.28 -13.95 -10.48
CA SER A 567 -2.10 -14.83 -11.64
C SER A 567 -1.10 -14.24 -12.63
N MET A 568 -0.97 -14.84 -13.82
CA MET A 568 -0.21 -14.24 -14.94
C MET A 568 -0.80 -12.90 -15.41
N HIS A 569 -2.11 -12.69 -15.26
CA HIS A 569 -2.83 -11.56 -15.87
C HIS A 569 -3.44 -10.59 -14.87
N ASN A 570 -3.86 -11.04 -13.68
CA ASN A 570 -4.68 -10.27 -12.75
C ASN A 570 -4.19 -10.36 -11.29
N TYR A 571 -4.56 -9.37 -10.48
CA TYR A 571 -4.55 -9.47 -9.02
C TYR A 571 -5.94 -9.84 -8.50
N ILE A 572 -6.16 -11.14 -8.27
CA ILE A 572 -7.49 -11.71 -8.01
C ILE A 572 -7.83 -11.64 -6.51
N ARG A 573 -8.97 -11.03 -6.21
CA ARG A 573 -9.60 -11.04 -4.87
C ARG A 573 -11.04 -11.51 -4.98
N VAL A 574 -11.42 -12.47 -4.14
CA VAL A 574 -12.81 -12.93 -3.96
C VAL A 574 -13.31 -12.49 -2.60
N LEU A 575 -14.47 -11.85 -2.62
CA LEU A 575 -15.14 -11.24 -1.48
C LEU A 575 -16.55 -11.85 -1.33
N GLU A 576 -16.99 -12.14 -0.10
CA GLU A 576 -18.35 -12.59 0.24
C GLU A 576 -19.03 -11.63 1.23
N VAL A 577 -20.02 -10.88 0.77
CA VAL A 577 -20.73 -9.85 1.54
C VAL A 577 -21.73 -10.48 2.50
N SER A 578 -21.63 -10.08 3.76
CA SER A 578 -22.62 -10.32 4.82
C SER A 578 -24.02 -9.96 4.36
N LYS A 579 -25.01 -10.78 4.78
CA LYS A 579 -26.44 -10.50 4.57
C LYS A 579 -26.97 -9.42 5.53
N ARG A 580 -26.17 -8.96 6.49
CA ARG A 580 -26.53 -7.96 7.52
C ARG A 580 -25.98 -6.57 7.22
N ALA A 581 -25.09 -6.45 6.23
CA ALA A 581 -24.54 -5.16 5.82
C ALA A 581 -25.64 -4.20 5.37
N ASP A 582 -25.59 -2.96 5.86
CA ASP A 582 -26.42 -1.87 5.33
C ASP A 582 -25.81 -1.35 4.01
N HIS A 583 -25.82 -2.22 3.00
CA HIS A 583 -25.18 -1.97 1.72
C HIS A 583 -25.86 -2.76 0.59
N PRO A 584 -26.10 -2.20 -0.61
CA PRO A 584 -26.82 -2.87 -1.70
C PRO A 584 -26.27 -4.23 -2.16
N PHE A 585 -24.97 -4.48 -1.93
CA PHE A 585 -24.32 -5.76 -2.23
C PHE A 585 -24.47 -6.82 -1.11
N ALA A 586 -25.23 -6.58 -0.05
CA ALA A 586 -25.45 -7.51 1.06
C ALA A 586 -25.90 -8.91 0.59
N GLY A 587 -25.16 -9.96 0.99
CA GLY A 587 -25.41 -11.34 0.59
C GLY A 587 -24.94 -11.73 -0.83
N SER A 588 -24.07 -10.94 -1.45
CA SER A 588 -23.39 -11.26 -2.72
C SER A 588 -21.98 -11.81 -2.53
N ARG A 589 -21.37 -12.26 -3.61
CA ARG A 589 -19.92 -12.42 -3.76
C ARG A 589 -19.42 -11.49 -4.85
N LEU A 590 -18.29 -10.83 -4.64
CA LEU A 590 -17.66 -9.88 -5.55
C LEU A 590 -16.30 -10.42 -6.01
N LEU A 591 -16.04 -10.36 -7.32
CA LEU A 591 -14.72 -10.56 -7.90
C LEU A 591 -14.09 -9.19 -8.10
N LEU A 592 -12.94 -8.96 -7.48
CA LEU A 592 -12.12 -7.79 -7.76
C LEU A 592 -10.86 -8.22 -8.51
N LEU A 593 -10.54 -7.52 -9.59
CA LEU A 593 -9.28 -7.67 -10.33
C LEU A 593 -8.44 -6.38 -10.20
N ASP A 594 -7.19 -6.46 -10.65
CA ASP A 594 -6.17 -5.40 -10.61
C ASP A 594 -5.89 -4.81 -9.20
N ASN A 595 -4.96 -3.85 -9.11
CA ASN A 595 -4.62 -3.20 -7.85
C ASN A 595 -5.74 -2.27 -7.31
N PRO A 596 -6.44 -1.45 -8.14
CA PRO A 596 -7.58 -0.64 -7.68
C PRO A 596 -8.67 -1.49 -7.03
N GLY A 597 -8.89 -2.70 -7.54
CA GLY A 597 -9.92 -3.60 -7.04
C GLY A 597 -11.29 -3.29 -7.64
N ASN A 598 -11.32 -3.01 -8.94
CA ASN A 598 -12.56 -2.82 -9.68
C ASN A 598 -13.39 -4.11 -9.68
N ILE A 599 -14.73 -4.00 -9.71
CA ILE A 599 -15.63 -5.16 -9.63
C ILE A 599 -15.88 -5.74 -11.03
N HIS A 600 -15.23 -6.87 -11.34
CA HIS A 600 -15.41 -7.59 -12.62
C HIS A 600 -16.49 -8.68 -12.55
N SER A 601 -17.06 -8.99 -11.37
CA SER A 601 -18.24 -9.87 -11.26
C SER A 601 -18.94 -9.77 -9.91
N ILE A 602 -20.25 -10.01 -9.91
CA ILE A 602 -21.15 -10.03 -8.75
C ILE A 602 -22.07 -11.26 -8.85
N SER A 603 -22.15 -12.09 -7.81
CA SER A 603 -23.07 -13.23 -7.74
C SER A 603 -23.83 -13.26 -6.42
N PHE A 604 -25.16 -13.23 -6.46
CA PHE A 604 -26.01 -13.39 -5.28
C PHE A 604 -26.49 -14.83 -5.14
N ILE A 605 -26.52 -15.38 -3.92
CA ILE A 605 -26.91 -16.78 -3.68
C ILE A 605 -28.42 -17.02 -3.97
N PHE A 606 -29.27 -16.01 -3.72
CA PHE A 606 -30.74 -16.11 -3.80
C PHE A 606 -31.38 -15.07 -4.74
N LYS A 607 -30.59 -14.40 -5.59
CA LYS A 607 -31.05 -13.45 -6.60
C LYS A 607 -30.29 -13.70 -7.91
N SER A 608 -30.96 -13.56 -9.05
CA SER A 608 -30.32 -13.62 -10.37
C SER A 608 -29.85 -12.25 -10.84
N LEU A 609 -30.59 -11.19 -10.50
CA LEU A 609 -30.21 -9.80 -10.79
C LEU A 609 -29.24 -9.26 -9.73
N THR A 610 -28.31 -8.43 -10.19
CA THR A 610 -27.21 -7.81 -9.46
C THR A 610 -27.51 -6.40 -8.96
N ASN A 611 -28.49 -5.71 -9.57
CA ASN A 611 -28.77 -4.27 -9.46
C ASN A 611 -27.69 -3.33 -10.03
N THR A 612 -26.62 -3.82 -10.68
CA THR A 612 -25.61 -2.99 -11.35
C THR A 612 -25.83 -2.97 -12.88
N TYR A 613 -24.78 -2.73 -13.67
CA TYR A 613 -24.84 -2.71 -15.14
C TYR A 613 -24.95 -4.11 -15.76
N PHE A 614 -24.55 -5.18 -15.07
CA PHE A 614 -24.68 -6.56 -15.55
C PHE A 614 -26.15 -6.94 -15.84
N ASP A 615 -27.11 -6.33 -15.15
CA ASP A 615 -28.55 -6.49 -15.43
C ASP A 615 -28.96 -5.86 -16.78
N VAL A 616 -28.25 -4.83 -17.23
CA VAL A 616 -28.54 -4.12 -18.48
C VAL A 616 -27.96 -4.89 -19.67
N PHE A 617 -26.84 -5.60 -19.52
CA PHE A 617 -26.43 -6.60 -20.51
C PHE A 617 -27.53 -7.65 -20.78
N ALA A 618 -28.35 -7.98 -19.78
CA ALA A 618 -29.51 -8.87 -19.93
C ALA A 618 -30.76 -8.22 -20.57
N THR A 619 -30.72 -6.94 -21.00
CA THR A 619 -31.76 -6.33 -21.85
C THR A 619 -31.47 -6.47 -23.35
N LEU A 620 -30.30 -7.03 -23.73
CA LEU A 620 -29.92 -7.30 -25.12
C LEU A 620 -30.69 -8.46 -25.77
N PRO A 621 -30.95 -9.63 -25.13
CA PRO A 621 -31.54 -10.78 -25.80
C PRO A 621 -32.87 -10.53 -26.54
N PRO A 622 -33.83 -9.72 -26.03
CA PRO A 622 -35.07 -9.46 -26.75
C PRO A 622 -34.93 -8.61 -28.03
N ILE A 623 -33.81 -7.93 -28.25
CA ILE A 623 -33.61 -7.01 -29.39
C ILE A 623 -32.61 -7.53 -30.44
N ILE A 624 -32.18 -8.79 -30.32
CA ILE A 624 -31.28 -9.49 -31.26
C ILE A 624 -31.98 -10.72 -31.89
N PRO A 625 -31.55 -11.19 -33.08
CA PRO A 625 -32.10 -12.41 -33.69
C PRO A 625 -31.70 -13.68 -32.90
N PRO A 626 -32.42 -14.81 -33.05
CA PRO A 626 -32.03 -16.07 -32.41
C PRO A 626 -30.62 -16.55 -32.80
N GLY A 627 -29.80 -16.90 -31.80
CA GLY A 627 -28.42 -17.36 -31.99
C GLY A 627 -27.54 -17.16 -30.75
N PRO A 628 -26.22 -17.46 -30.86
CA PRO A 628 -25.30 -17.38 -29.73
C PRO A 628 -24.94 -15.94 -29.38
N ILE A 629 -24.76 -15.68 -28.09
CA ILE A 629 -24.31 -14.41 -27.52
C ILE A 629 -22.84 -14.57 -27.09
N GLY A 630 -21.95 -13.76 -27.64
CA GLY A 630 -20.56 -13.68 -27.19
C GLY A 630 -20.42 -12.75 -25.98
N ILE A 631 -19.60 -13.11 -25.00
CA ILE A 631 -19.23 -12.26 -23.86
C ILE A 631 -17.72 -12.15 -23.81
N LEU A 632 -17.20 -10.95 -24.07
CA LEU A 632 -15.77 -10.65 -24.16
C LEU A 632 -15.36 -9.91 -22.88
N GLY A 633 -14.57 -10.57 -22.02
CA GLY A 633 -14.45 -10.18 -20.61
C GLY A 633 -15.51 -10.89 -19.79
N PHE A 634 -15.39 -12.21 -19.67
CA PHE A 634 -16.40 -13.06 -19.02
C PHE A 634 -16.35 -13.00 -17.48
N GLY A 635 -15.18 -12.74 -16.91
CA GLY A 635 -14.98 -12.71 -15.46
C GLY A 635 -15.42 -14.02 -14.79
N ALA A 636 -16.16 -13.91 -13.70
CA ALA A 636 -16.77 -15.08 -13.04
C ALA A 636 -18.18 -15.44 -13.58
N GLY A 637 -18.57 -14.92 -14.75
CA GLY A 637 -19.80 -15.30 -15.46
C GLY A 637 -21.08 -14.57 -15.05
N SER A 638 -20.98 -13.37 -14.45
CA SER A 638 -22.14 -12.62 -13.91
C SER A 638 -23.21 -12.29 -14.97
N ALA A 639 -22.78 -11.78 -16.13
CA ALA A 639 -23.68 -11.48 -17.24
C ALA A 639 -24.28 -12.75 -17.86
N ALA A 640 -23.47 -13.82 -17.99
CA ALA A 640 -23.92 -15.13 -18.48
C ALA A 640 -25.03 -15.73 -17.60
N ARG A 641 -24.86 -15.68 -16.28
CA ARG A 641 -25.89 -16.11 -15.33
C ARG A 641 -27.16 -15.27 -15.45
N SER A 642 -27.04 -13.95 -15.50
CA SER A 642 -28.20 -13.05 -15.63
C SER A 642 -29.00 -13.32 -16.91
N ILE A 643 -28.32 -13.64 -18.02
CA ILE A 643 -28.95 -14.01 -19.28
C ILE A 643 -29.62 -15.38 -19.18
N LEU A 644 -28.91 -16.42 -18.73
CA LEU A 644 -29.40 -17.81 -18.71
C LEU A 644 -30.50 -18.04 -17.65
N ASP A 645 -30.51 -17.28 -16.54
CA ASP A 645 -31.59 -17.31 -15.55
C ASP A 645 -32.89 -16.62 -16.06
N LEU A 646 -32.81 -15.72 -17.05
CA LEU A 646 -33.95 -14.96 -17.60
C LEU A 646 -34.44 -15.44 -18.98
N TYR A 647 -33.52 -15.96 -19.78
CA TYR A 647 -33.73 -16.47 -21.14
C TYR A 647 -33.05 -17.85 -21.24
N PRO A 648 -33.61 -18.91 -20.62
CA PRO A 648 -32.94 -20.22 -20.53
C PRO A 648 -32.63 -20.86 -21.90
N GLU A 649 -33.37 -20.47 -22.94
CA GLU A 649 -33.17 -20.83 -24.35
C GLU A 649 -31.97 -20.14 -25.03
N ALA A 650 -31.38 -19.10 -24.41
CA ALA A 650 -30.19 -18.44 -24.95
C ALA A 650 -28.97 -19.38 -24.98
N VAL A 651 -28.09 -19.16 -25.95
CA VAL A 651 -26.77 -19.79 -26.03
C VAL A 651 -25.72 -18.71 -25.78
N VAL A 652 -24.78 -18.97 -24.89
CA VAL A 652 -23.76 -18.01 -24.41
C VAL A 652 -22.37 -18.61 -24.58
N HIS A 653 -21.48 -17.86 -25.23
CA HIS A 653 -20.06 -18.19 -25.33
C HIS A 653 -19.24 -17.10 -24.61
N GLY A 654 -18.51 -17.47 -23.57
CA GLY A 654 -17.67 -16.56 -22.79
C GLY A 654 -16.19 -16.66 -23.15
N TRP A 655 -15.51 -15.52 -23.26
CA TRP A 655 -14.06 -15.41 -23.33
C TRP A 655 -13.51 -14.70 -22.10
N GLU A 656 -12.60 -15.38 -21.40
CA GLU A 656 -11.78 -14.83 -20.32
C GLU A 656 -10.31 -15.06 -20.68
N LEU A 657 -9.44 -14.07 -20.50
CA LEU A 657 -8.02 -14.23 -20.77
C LEU A 657 -7.35 -15.09 -19.70
N ASP A 658 -7.81 -14.97 -18.45
CA ASP A 658 -7.18 -15.60 -17.29
C ASP A 658 -7.87 -16.90 -16.85
N PRO A 659 -7.23 -18.08 -17.00
CA PRO A 659 -7.79 -19.36 -16.54
C PRO A 659 -8.07 -19.37 -15.02
N SER A 660 -7.33 -18.57 -14.25
CA SER A 660 -7.48 -18.47 -12.79
C SER A 660 -8.77 -17.74 -12.40
N VAL A 661 -9.24 -16.79 -13.21
CA VAL A 661 -10.53 -16.12 -13.03
C VAL A 661 -11.68 -17.09 -13.29
N ILE A 662 -11.57 -17.96 -14.31
CA ILE A 662 -12.53 -19.04 -14.54
C ILE A 662 -12.52 -20.05 -13.39
N ALA A 663 -11.36 -20.47 -12.89
CA ALA A 663 -11.26 -21.37 -11.73
C ALA A 663 -11.96 -20.77 -10.50
N VAL A 664 -11.71 -19.49 -10.21
CA VAL A 664 -12.41 -18.73 -9.15
C VAL A 664 -13.92 -18.63 -9.41
N GLY A 665 -14.35 -18.44 -10.66
CA GLY A 665 -15.77 -18.46 -11.01
C GLY A 665 -16.44 -19.79 -10.69
N ARG A 666 -15.76 -20.90 -10.99
CA ARG A 666 -16.22 -22.28 -10.72
C ARG A 666 -16.36 -22.56 -9.22
N GLU A 667 -15.35 -22.18 -8.44
CA GLU A 667 -15.29 -22.41 -7.00
C GLU A 667 -16.23 -21.48 -6.21
N TYR A 668 -16.23 -20.18 -6.51
CA TYR A 668 -16.86 -19.17 -5.65
C TYR A 668 -18.15 -18.55 -6.20
N PHE A 669 -18.34 -18.43 -7.51
CA PHE A 669 -19.48 -17.70 -8.08
C PHE A 669 -20.63 -18.61 -8.53
N GLY A 670 -20.40 -19.93 -8.50
CA GLY A 670 -21.36 -20.96 -8.88
C GLY A 670 -21.29 -21.35 -10.36
N LEU A 671 -20.23 -20.96 -11.07
CA LEU A 671 -20.10 -21.16 -12.52
C LEU A 671 -20.22 -22.66 -12.89
N SER A 672 -19.64 -23.59 -12.13
CA SER A 672 -19.81 -25.02 -12.41
C SER A 672 -21.20 -25.60 -12.10
N LYS A 673 -22.07 -24.87 -11.39
CA LYS A 673 -23.50 -25.19 -11.40
C LYS A 673 -24.13 -24.74 -12.72
N LEU A 674 -23.78 -23.55 -13.21
CA LEU A 674 -24.27 -22.99 -14.47
C LEU A 674 -23.84 -23.86 -15.67
N GLU A 675 -22.56 -24.26 -15.73
CA GLU A 675 -22.02 -25.20 -16.73
C GLU A 675 -22.80 -26.52 -16.77
N ARG A 676 -23.20 -27.07 -15.61
CA ARG A 676 -24.01 -28.32 -15.53
C ARG A 676 -25.50 -28.12 -15.80
N GLN A 677 -26.03 -26.91 -15.59
CA GLN A 677 -27.43 -26.57 -15.83
C GLN A 677 -27.69 -26.20 -17.31
N TYR A 678 -26.64 -25.76 -18.01
CA TYR A 678 -26.68 -25.25 -19.38
C TYR A 678 -25.58 -25.86 -20.27
N THR A 679 -25.30 -27.16 -20.13
CA THR A 679 -24.14 -27.84 -20.76
C THR A 679 -24.01 -27.61 -22.27
N ASP A 680 -25.12 -27.65 -23.02
CA ASP A 680 -25.14 -27.40 -24.47
C ASP A 680 -25.35 -25.92 -24.86
N ARG A 681 -25.37 -25.02 -23.87
CA ARG A 681 -25.76 -23.60 -24.01
C ARG A 681 -24.80 -22.61 -23.36
N LEU A 682 -23.87 -23.05 -22.52
CA LEU A 682 -22.80 -22.23 -21.94
C LEU A 682 -21.45 -22.83 -22.30
N VAL A 683 -20.73 -22.18 -23.21
CA VAL A 683 -19.36 -22.56 -23.60
C VAL A 683 -18.39 -21.51 -23.06
N ILE A 684 -17.32 -21.94 -22.41
CA ILE A 684 -16.33 -21.05 -21.79
C ILE A 684 -14.97 -21.29 -22.45
N HIS A 685 -14.40 -20.24 -22.99
CA HIS A 685 -13.12 -20.21 -23.70
C HIS A 685 -12.11 -19.44 -22.85
N VAL A 686 -10.91 -20.01 -22.68
CA VAL A 686 -9.77 -19.29 -22.11
C VAL A 686 -8.92 -18.76 -23.26
N GLY A 687 -8.63 -17.47 -23.26
CA GLY A 687 -7.74 -16.80 -24.21
C GLY A 687 -8.28 -15.49 -24.76
N ASP A 688 -7.57 -14.99 -25.78
CA ASP A 688 -7.79 -13.68 -26.41
C ASP A 688 -9.22 -13.52 -26.96
N ALA A 689 -9.96 -12.59 -26.35
CA ALA A 689 -11.34 -12.28 -26.69
C ALA A 689 -11.51 -11.63 -28.07
N PHE A 690 -10.47 -11.02 -28.65
CA PHE A 690 -10.53 -10.47 -30.01
C PHE A 690 -10.47 -11.57 -31.10
N LYS A 691 -10.16 -12.82 -30.72
CA LYS A 691 -10.27 -14.01 -31.59
C LYS A 691 -11.63 -14.73 -31.46
N ALA A 692 -12.56 -14.18 -30.66
CA ALA A 692 -13.87 -14.78 -30.43
C ALA A 692 -14.70 -14.92 -31.72
N SER A 693 -15.16 -16.14 -32.00
CA SER A 693 -15.94 -16.47 -33.19
C SER A 693 -16.83 -17.68 -32.96
N THR A 694 -17.86 -17.81 -33.80
CA THR A 694 -18.76 -18.98 -33.87
C THR A 694 -19.08 -19.26 -35.33
N ARG A 695 -19.40 -20.53 -35.65
CA ARG A 695 -19.56 -21.05 -37.02
C ARG A 695 -20.41 -20.16 -37.94
N ASP A 696 -21.54 -19.67 -37.43
CA ASP A 696 -22.50 -18.85 -38.18
C ASP A 696 -22.64 -17.43 -37.57
N GLY A 697 -21.60 -16.97 -36.86
CA GLY A 697 -21.56 -15.67 -36.17
C GLY A 697 -22.48 -15.55 -34.94
N PHE A 698 -22.26 -14.48 -34.17
CA PHE A 698 -23.03 -14.14 -32.97
C PHE A 698 -24.29 -13.33 -33.29
N SER A 699 -25.36 -13.56 -32.54
CA SER A 699 -26.53 -12.66 -32.53
C SER A 699 -26.32 -11.42 -31.68
N GLY A 700 -25.54 -11.54 -30.59
CA GLY A 700 -25.20 -10.42 -29.72
C GLY A 700 -23.75 -10.56 -29.25
N ILE A 701 -23.06 -9.44 -29.08
CA ILE A 701 -21.74 -9.39 -28.44
C ILE A 701 -21.83 -8.44 -27.25
N LEU A 702 -21.43 -8.93 -26.08
CA LEU A 702 -21.19 -8.14 -24.88
C LEU A 702 -19.69 -7.90 -24.74
N VAL A 703 -19.29 -6.68 -24.42
CA VAL A 703 -17.88 -6.29 -24.23
C VAL A 703 -17.70 -5.61 -22.88
N ASP A 704 -16.79 -6.17 -22.08
CA ASP A 704 -16.45 -5.73 -20.73
C ASP A 704 -14.92 -5.86 -20.52
N LEU A 705 -14.15 -5.41 -21.52
CA LEU A 705 -12.71 -5.59 -21.60
C LEU A 705 -11.96 -4.44 -20.91
N PHE A 706 -11.55 -4.70 -19.66
CA PHE A 706 -10.71 -3.82 -18.85
C PHE A 706 -9.39 -4.51 -18.49
N SER A 707 -8.33 -3.73 -18.34
CA SER A 707 -7.02 -4.15 -17.82
C SER A 707 -6.33 -2.97 -17.14
N LYS A 708 -5.65 -3.23 -16.02
CA LYS A 708 -5.04 -2.20 -15.16
C LYS A 708 -6.03 -1.10 -14.78
N GLY A 709 -7.28 -1.50 -14.51
CA GLY A 709 -8.39 -0.60 -14.19
C GLY A 709 -8.82 0.39 -15.28
N SER A 710 -8.46 0.18 -16.55
CA SER A 710 -8.92 1.02 -17.68
C SER A 710 -9.43 0.16 -18.84
N LEU A 711 -10.19 0.74 -19.77
CA LEU A 711 -10.56 0.02 -21.01
C LEU A 711 -9.30 -0.35 -21.80
N VAL A 712 -9.29 -1.54 -22.40
CA VAL A 712 -8.15 -1.99 -23.21
C VAL A 712 -7.96 -1.08 -24.45
N PRO A 713 -6.71 -0.71 -24.83
CA PRO A 713 -6.45 0.28 -25.89
C PRO A 713 -7.14 0.00 -27.22
N GLU A 714 -7.31 -1.28 -27.56
CA GLU A 714 -7.87 -1.79 -28.81
C GLU A 714 -9.31 -1.30 -29.05
N LEU A 715 -10.07 -1.00 -27.99
CA LEU A 715 -11.44 -0.45 -28.11
C LEU A 715 -11.47 1.00 -28.62
N GLN A 716 -10.33 1.70 -28.64
CA GLN A 716 -10.19 3.04 -29.22
C GLN A 716 -9.85 3.00 -30.73
N ASP A 717 -9.67 1.83 -31.35
CA ASP A 717 -9.58 1.71 -32.81
C ASP A 717 -10.93 1.31 -33.44
N SER A 718 -11.38 2.11 -34.40
CA SER A 718 -12.46 1.80 -35.35
C SER A 718 -12.32 0.42 -36.02
N ASN A 719 -11.11 -0.11 -36.24
CA ASN A 719 -10.91 -1.40 -36.90
C ASN A 719 -11.33 -2.59 -36.02
N THR A 720 -11.16 -2.48 -34.71
CA THR A 720 -11.68 -3.45 -33.73
C THR A 720 -13.20 -3.57 -33.83
N TRP A 721 -13.89 -2.43 -33.92
CA TRP A 721 -15.34 -2.38 -34.11
C TRP A 721 -15.78 -2.93 -35.47
N LYS A 722 -15.04 -2.65 -36.55
CA LYS A 722 -15.26 -3.27 -37.88
C LYS A 722 -15.06 -4.78 -37.85
N MET A 723 -14.10 -5.29 -37.06
CA MET A 723 -13.83 -6.71 -36.89
C MET A 723 -14.96 -7.40 -36.11
N LEU A 724 -15.33 -6.89 -34.93
CA LEU A 724 -16.45 -7.42 -34.14
C LEU A 724 -17.78 -7.39 -34.93
N THR A 725 -17.98 -6.40 -35.79
CA THR A 725 -19.15 -6.34 -36.69
C THR A 725 -19.17 -7.47 -37.73
N LYS A 726 -18.01 -7.94 -38.21
CA LYS A 726 -17.94 -9.12 -39.10
C LYS A 726 -18.27 -10.43 -38.38
N CYS A 727 -18.12 -10.47 -37.06
CA CYS A 727 -18.49 -11.62 -36.23
C CYS A 727 -20.00 -11.68 -35.93
N LEU A 728 -20.80 -10.68 -36.33
CA LEU A 728 -22.25 -10.64 -36.11
C LEU A 728 -23.06 -11.27 -37.25
N ARG A 729 -24.18 -11.90 -36.88
CA ARG A 729 -25.29 -12.27 -37.75
C ARG A 729 -26.00 -11.01 -38.28
N LYS A 730 -26.71 -11.15 -39.40
CA LYS A 730 -27.59 -10.09 -39.93
C LYS A 730 -28.65 -9.70 -38.87
N GLY A 731 -28.63 -8.44 -38.44
CA GLY A 731 -29.50 -7.91 -37.39
C GLY A 731 -28.96 -8.09 -35.96
N GLY A 732 -27.77 -8.67 -35.79
CA GLY A 732 -27.09 -8.73 -34.50
C GLY A 732 -26.58 -7.38 -34.03
N ARG A 733 -26.21 -7.29 -32.74
CA ARG A 733 -25.83 -6.05 -32.05
C ARG A 733 -24.64 -6.23 -31.13
N ILE A 734 -24.00 -5.13 -30.76
CA ILE A 734 -22.99 -5.05 -29.70
C ILE A 734 -23.54 -4.18 -28.56
N MET A 735 -23.32 -4.61 -27.31
CA MET A 735 -23.44 -3.75 -26.12
C MET A 735 -22.12 -3.78 -25.35
N VAL A 736 -21.57 -2.61 -25.00
CA VAL A 736 -20.26 -2.47 -24.36
C VAL A 736 -20.33 -1.57 -23.12
N ASN A 737 -19.67 -2.00 -22.04
CA ASN A 737 -19.34 -1.15 -20.91
C ASN A 737 -18.23 -0.19 -21.33
N VAL A 738 -18.54 1.12 -21.40
CA VAL A 738 -17.56 2.15 -21.77
C VAL A 738 -17.01 2.91 -20.55
N GLY A 739 -17.37 2.50 -19.33
CA GLY A 739 -16.91 3.15 -18.11
C GLY A 739 -17.44 4.58 -17.94
N GLY A 740 -16.63 5.45 -17.34
CA GLY A 740 -16.94 6.84 -17.04
C GLY A 740 -15.76 7.56 -16.39
N SER A 741 -15.97 8.79 -15.89
CA SER A 741 -14.94 9.58 -15.17
C SER A 741 -14.51 8.99 -13.81
N CYS A 742 -15.12 7.87 -13.42
CA CYS A 742 -15.00 7.19 -12.15
C CYS A 742 -14.27 5.84 -12.24
N VAL A 743 -13.72 5.53 -13.41
CA VAL A 743 -12.89 4.36 -13.66
C VAL A 743 -11.44 4.70 -13.27
N GLU A 744 -11.01 4.21 -12.10
CA GLU A 744 -9.64 4.41 -11.61
C GLU A 744 -8.66 3.47 -12.31
N SER A 745 -7.82 4.04 -13.17
CA SER A 745 -6.71 3.38 -13.86
C SER A 745 -5.46 3.30 -12.97
N GLU A 746 -4.64 2.25 -13.17
CA GLU A 746 -3.30 2.19 -12.55
C GLU A 746 -2.30 3.17 -13.19
N ASP A 747 -2.58 3.61 -14.42
CA ASP A 747 -1.82 4.63 -15.15
C ASP A 747 -2.52 5.99 -15.01
N SER A 748 -1.88 6.91 -14.26
CA SER A 748 -2.36 8.27 -14.03
C SER A 748 -2.36 9.17 -15.27
N LEU A 749 -1.80 8.73 -16.39
CA LEU A 749 -1.91 9.41 -17.69
C LEU A 749 -3.19 9.03 -18.47
N ARG A 750 -3.93 8.00 -18.02
CA ARG A 750 -5.11 7.45 -18.70
C ARG A 750 -6.43 7.77 -17.99
N ASP A 751 -6.82 9.04 -18.03
CA ASP A 751 -8.13 9.51 -17.56
C ASP A 751 -9.30 8.68 -18.14
N GLY A 752 -10.14 8.13 -17.25
CA GLY A 752 -11.24 7.23 -17.63
C GLY A 752 -12.32 7.88 -18.50
N LYS A 753 -12.54 9.20 -18.39
CA LYS A 753 -13.49 9.94 -19.23
C LYS A 753 -12.93 10.16 -20.63
N ILE A 754 -11.65 10.52 -20.77
CA ILE A 754 -10.99 10.66 -22.07
C ILE A 754 -10.98 9.31 -22.81
N VAL A 755 -10.68 8.22 -22.09
CA VAL A 755 -10.69 6.85 -22.65
C VAL A 755 -12.11 6.43 -23.09
N MET A 756 -13.15 6.80 -22.32
CA MET A 756 -14.56 6.61 -22.71
C MET A 756 -14.90 7.43 -23.99
N GLU A 757 -14.54 8.71 -24.03
CA GLU A 757 -14.88 9.61 -25.14
C GLU A 757 -14.21 9.16 -26.46
N GLU A 758 -12.93 8.77 -26.45
CA GLU A 758 -12.25 8.22 -27.62
C GLU A 758 -12.79 6.84 -28.04
N THR A 759 -13.21 5.99 -27.09
CA THR A 759 -13.88 4.71 -27.39
C THR A 759 -15.22 4.94 -28.10
N LEU A 760 -16.06 5.84 -27.60
CA LEU A 760 -17.35 6.19 -28.23
C LEU A 760 -17.16 6.81 -29.62
N LYS A 761 -16.12 7.63 -29.80
CA LYS A 761 -15.71 8.22 -31.09
C LYS A 761 -15.20 7.16 -32.07
N ALA A 762 -14.51 6.13 -31.61
CA ALA A 762 -14.08 4.98 -32.42
C ALA A 762 -15.28 4.12 -32.87
N MET A 763 -16.26 3.91 -31.98
CA MET A 763 -17.52 3.26 -32.32
C MET A 763 -18.36 4.08 -33.33
N HIS A 764 -18.47 5.40 -33.14
CA HIS A 764 -19.30 6.25 -34.00
C HIS A 764 -18.79 6.29 -35.46
N GLN A 765 -17.47 6.17 -35.68
CA GLN A 765 -16.89 5.99 -37.02
C GLN A 765 -17.34 4.73 -37.77
N VAL A 766 -17.93 3.75 -37.07
CA VAL A 766 -18.37 2.47 -37.65
C VAL A 766 -19.89 2.33 -37.65
N PHE A 767 -20.56 2.82 -36.61
CA PHE A 767 -22.01 2.66 -36.42
C PHE A 767 -22.83 3.93 -36.71
N GLY A 768 -22.19 5.11 -36.77
CA GLY A 768 -22.85 6.39 -37.06
C GLY A 768 -24.01 6.68 -36.11
N ASP A 769 -25.17 7.01 -36.69
CA ASP A 769 -26.42 7.28 -35.97
C ASP A 769 -27.07 6.02 -35.35
N LYS A 770 -26.50 4.83 -35.62
CA LYS A 770 -26.92 3.55 -34.99
C LYS A 770 -26.11 3.22 -33.74
N LEU A 771 -25.57 4.25 -33.06
CA LEU A 771 -24.85 4.15 -31.80
C LEU A 771 -25.56 4.97 -30.73
N PHE A 772 -25.95 4.30 -29.65
CA PHE A 772 -26.74 4.88 -28.57
C PHE A 772 -26.05 4.69 -27.23
N VAL A 773 -25.83 5.79 -26.52
CA VAL A 773 -25.29 5.73 -25.15
C VAL A 773 -26.45 5.68 -24.15
N LEU A 774 -26.32 4.78 -23.18
CA LEU A 774 -27.21 4.57 -22.04
C LEU A 774 -26.44 5.00 -20.78
N SER A 775 -26.64 6.24 -20.34
CA SER A 775 -26.11 6.72 -19.06
C SER A 775 -26.97 6.23 -17.90
N LEU A 776 -26.34 5.80 -16.80
CA LEU A 776 -26.99 4.98 -15.77
C LEU A 776 -26.97 5.63 -14.38
N GLY A 777 -27.37 6.90 -14.29
CA GLY A 777 -27.53 7.54 -12.98
C GLY A 777 -28.11 8.94 -13.00
N ASN A 778 -27.66 9.74 -12.02
CA ASN A 778 -28.25 11.00 -11.58
C ASN A 778 -27.23 12.15 -11.52
N ARG A 779 -25.92 11.87 -11.57
CA ARG A 779 -24.81 12.84 -11.45
C ARG A 779 -24.00 12.91 -12.76
N GLN A 780 -22.91 13.69 -12.76
CA GLN A 780 -22.01 13.82 -13.93
C GLN A 780 -20.94 12.72 -14.01
N GLU A 781 -20.96 11.76 -13.09
CA GLU A 781 -19.84 10.85 -12.82
C GLU A 781 -20.20 9.37 -13.08
N ASP A 782 -21.44 9.07 -13.44
CA ASP A 782 -21.96 7.70 -13.56
C ASP A 782 -21.44 6.95 -14.81
N SER A 783 -21.05 5.68 -14.64
CA SER A 783 -20.63 4.82 -15.76
C SER A 783 -21.74 4.56 -16.78
N SER A 784 -21.36 4.40 -18.05
CA SER A 784 -22.26 4.30 -19.21
C SER A 784 -22.07 3.00 -20.02
N LEU A 785 -23.15 2.57 -20.66
CA LEU A 785 -23.14 1.50 -21.68
C LEU A 785 -23.36 2.12 -23.07
N ALA A 786 -22.73 1.57 -24.10
CA ALA A 786 -23.07 1.87 -25.50
C ALA A 786 -23.71 0.65 -26.18
N LEU A 787 -24.72 0.89 -27.01
CA LEU A 787 -25.52 -0.12 -27.72
C LEU A 787 -25.57 0.22 -29.22
N THR A 788 -25.44 -0.80 -30.07
CA THR A 788 -25.48 -0.63 -31.54
C THR A 788 -26.77 -1.15 -32.19
N GLY A 789 -27.01 -0.68 -33.41
CA GLY A 789 -28.14 -1.08 -34.27
C GLY A 789 -29.41 -0.28 -34.01
N ASP A 790 -30.38 -0.39 -34.91
CA ASP A 790 -31.60 0.42 -34.91
C ASP A 790 -32.40 0.28 -33.60
N MET A 791 -32.68 1.39 -32.92
CA MET A 791 -33.47 1.36 -31.68
C MET A 791 -34.94 1.02 -31.95
N PRO A 792 -35.63 0.30 -31.04
CA PRO A 792 -37.08 0.21 -31.06
C PRO A 792 -37.71 1.62 -31.05
N PRO A 793 -38.85 1.84 -31.74
CA PRO A 793 -39.36 3.18 -32.03
C PRO A 793 -39.76 4.00 -30.78
N ASP A 794 -39.93 3.35 -29.62
CA ASP A 794 -39.88 4.03 -28.33
C ASP A 794 -39.29 3.11 -27.23
N LEU A 795 -38.82 3.71 -26.14
CA LEU A 795 -38.27 3.01 -24.96
C LEU A 795 -39.29 2.11 -24.25
N GLY A 796 -40.59 2.41 -24.38
CA GLY A 796 -41.68 1.60 -23.86
C GLY A 796 -41.91 0.32 -24.68
N ALA A 797 -41.66 0.34 -25.99
CA ALA A 797 -41.67 -0.86 -26.83
C ALA A 797 -40.56 -1.83 -26.41
N TRP A 798 -39.31 -1.35 -26.25
CA TRP A 798 -38.21 -2.17 -25.72
C TRP A 798 -38.54 -2.72 -24.32
N LYS A 799 -39.04 -1.86 -23.42
CA LYS A 799 -39.44 -2.24 -22.05
C LYS A 799 -40.50 -3.34 -22.02
N LYS A 800 -41.49 -3.31 -22.92
CA LYS A 800 -42.53 -4.37 -23.05
C LYS A 800 -41.98 -5.72 -23.49
N MET A 801 -40.78 -5.78 -24.08
CA MET A 801 -40.11 -7.01 -24.51
C MET A 801 -39.20 -7.61 -23.43
N LEU A 802 -38.96 -6.91 -22.31
CA LEU A 802 -38.13 -7.41 -21.22
C LEU A 802 -38.89 -8.41 -20.35
N HIS A 803 -38.17 -9.41 -19.81
CA HIS A 803 -38.72 -10.25 -18.75
C HIS A 803 -39.18 -9.41 -17.55
N ARG A 804 -40.30 -9.76 -16.90
CA ARG A 804 -40.93 -8.92 -15.84
C ARG A 804 -39.96 -8.49 -14.74
N SER A 805 -39.03 -9.38 -14.34
CA SER A 805 -38.00 -9.08 -13.34
C SER A 805 -37.09 -7.92 -13.73
N LEU A 806 -36.74 -7.78 -15.02
CA LEU A 806 -36.03 -6.62 -15.56
C LEU A 806 -36.96 -5.41 -15.70
N GLU A 807 -38.22 -5.61 -16.11
CA GLU A 807 -39.20 -4.53 -16.24
C GLU A 807 -39.46 -3.82 -14.89
N ASP A 808 -39.52 -4.58 -13.80
CA ASP A 808 -39.66 -4.08 -12.43
C ASP A 808 -38.35 -3.51 -11.86
N ASN A 809 -37.19 -4.04 -12.26
CA ASN A 809 -35.90 -3.42 -11.95
C ASN A 809 -35.79 -2.04 -12.63
N TRP A 810 -36.18 -1.96 -13.90
CA TRP A 810 -36.22 -0.73 -14.70
C TRP A 810 -37.19 0.30 -14.11
N LYS A 811 -38.41 -0.11 -13.70
CA LYS A 811 -39.36 0.77 -12.99
C LYS A 811 -38.72 1.38 -11.74
N LYS A 812 -38.02 0.57 -10.92
CA LYS A 812 -37.32 1.03 -9.72
C LYS A 812 -36.20 2.01 -10.06
N ARG A 813 -35.35 1.72 -11.05
CA ARG A 813 -34.26 2.64 -11.46
C ARG A 813 -34.79 4.00 -11.90
N VAL A 814 -35.82 4.03 -12.75
CA VAL A 814 -36.46 5.27 -13.22
C VAL A 814 -37.14 6.04 -12.07
N ALA A 815 -37.81 5.34 -11.13
CA ALA A 815 -38.43 5.96 -9.96
C ALA A 815 -37.40 6.60 -9.00
N LEU A 816 -36.17 6.09 -8.96
CA LEU A 816 -35.04 6.62 -8.18
C LEU A 816 -34.25 7.69 -8.93
N GLY A 817 -34.83 8.27 -9.99
CA GLY A 817 -34.29 9.41 -10.71
C GLY A 817 -33.33 9.07 -11.85
N VAL A 818 -33.02 7.79 -12.11
CA VAL A 818 -32.10 7.41 -13.20
C VAL A 818 -32.65 7.87 -14.53
N LYS A 819 -31.95 8.84 -15.11
CA LYS A 819 -32.23 9.30 -16.46
C LYS A 819 -31.49 8.40 -17.43
N VAL A 820 -32.10 7.24 -17.73
CA VAL A 820 -31.74 6.45 -18.92
C VAL A 820 -32.08 7.30 -20.15
N ARG A 821 -31.18 8.22 -20.48
CA ARG A 821 -31.23 8.99 -21.71
C ARG A 821 -30.57 8.15 -22.78
N VAL A 822 -31.31 7.85 -23.84
CA VAL A 822 -30.74 7.44 -25.11
C VAL A 822 -30.11 8.69 -25.71
N LEU A 823 -28.78 8.77 -25.68
CA LEU A 823 -28.04 9.89 -26.26
C LEU A 823 -27.48 9.51 -27.63
N GLU A 824 -27.80 10.32 -28.64
CA GLU A 824 -27.10 10.34 -29.93
C GLU A 824 -25.67 10.86 -29.71
N VAL A 825 -24.66 10.15 -30.25
CA VAL A 825 -23.25 10.54 -30.11
C VAL A 825 -22.91 11.72 -31.03
N LYS A 826 -23.07 12.94 -30.52
CA LYS A 826 -22.77 14.18 -31.27
C LYS A 826 -21.32 14.61 -31.08
N VAL A 827 -20.44 14.04 -31.90
CA VAL A 827 -18.99 14.32 -31.89
C VAL A 827 -18.71 15.79 -32.31
N PRO A 828 -18.02 16.61 -31.49
CA PRO A 828 -17.61 17.95 -31.90
C PRO A 828 -16.50 17.90 -32.96
N ILE A 829 -16.77 18.42 -34.17
CA ILE A 829 -15.76 18.50 -35.24
C ILE A 829 -14.74 19.62 -34.92
N HIS A 830 -13.67 19.27 -34.20
CA HIS A 830 -12.57 20.18 -33.89
C HIS A 830 -11.48 20.15 -34.97
N SER A 831 -11.72 20.86 -36.06
CA SER A 831 -10.81 21.04 -37.19
C SER A 831 -9.61 21.94 -36.87
N ARG A 832 -8.67 21.44 -36.06
CA ARG A 832 -7.39 22.11 -35.77
C ARG A 832 -6.48 22.20 -37.02
N ARG A 833 -6.71 23.22 -37.86
CA ARG A 833 -5.66 23.77 -38.73
C ARG A 833 -4.53 24.28 -37.85
N ALA A 834 -3.33 23.73 -37.99
CA ALA A 834 -2.14 24.23 -37.30
C ALA A 834 -1.74 25.60 -37.89
N ALA A 835 -1.88 26.66 -37.08
CA ALA A 835 -1.42 27.99 -37.45
C ALA A 835 0.08 28.11 -37.18
N VAL A 836 0.91 28.01 -38.23
CA VAL A 836 2.35 28.28 -38.14
C VAL A 836 2.54 29.77 -37.83
N LYS A 837 3.07 30.09 -36.65
CA LYS A 837 3.51 31.45 -36.32
C LYS A 837 4.83 31.74 -37.03
N SER A 838 4.80 32.65 -38.00
CA SER A 838 5.99 33.20 -38.64
C SER A 838 6.76 34.13 -37.69
N LEU A 839 8.09 34.04 -37.70
CA LEU A 839 8.99 35.14 -37.34
C LEU A 839 9.60 35.72 -38.63
N PRO A 840 9.97 37.01 -38.65
CA PRO A 840 10.24 37.74 -39.90
C PRO A 840 11.60 37.40 -40.52
N ALA A 841 11.69 37.51 -41.84
CA ALA A 841 12.91 37.31 -42.60
C ALA A 841 13.77 38.59 -42.66
N SER A 842 15.09 38.44 -42.51
CA SER A 842 16.10 39.44 -42.87
C SER A 842 16.54 39.25 -44.34
N PRO A 843 16.76 40.32 -45.12
CA PRO A 843 16.90 40.21 -46.58
C PRO A 843 18.34 40.06 -47.10
N ILE A 844 18.46 39.31 -48.21
CA ILE A 844 19.41 39.47 -49.32
C ILE A 844 20.93 39.44 -49.02
N GLU A 845 21.60 38.40 -49.53
CA GLU A 845 22.75 38.61 -50.44
C GLU A 845 22.85 37.47 -51.46
N ASN A 846 23.60 37.64 -52.57
CA ASN A 846 23.32 36.88 -53.81
C ASN A 846 24.56 36.69 -54.72
N ARG A 847 24.94 35.42 -54.97
CA ARG A 847 25.95 34.93 -55.97
C ARG A 847 27.43 35.28 -55.68
N PRO A 848 28.43 34.64 -56.36
CA PRO A 848 28.37 33.71 -57.50
C PRO A 848 29.05 32.33 -57.30
N GLN A 849 29.15 31.60 -58.43
CA GLN A 849 29.57 30.21 -58.63
C GLN A 849 31.02 29.87 -58.20
N GLY A 850 31.26 28.58 -57.94
CA GLY A 850 32.57 27.94 -57.95
C GLY A 850 32.47 26.47 -58.41
N HIS A 851 33.38 26.00 -59.26
CA HIS A 851 33.36 24.64 -59.81
C HIS A 851 34.21 23.64 -59.01
N GLY A 852 33.66 22.43 -58.81
CA GLY A 852 34.36 21.16 -59.00
C GLY A 852 35.46 20.74 -58.00
N ALA A 853 35.19 19.63 -57.29
CA ALA A 853 36.21 18.71 -56.79
C ALA A 853 35.68 17.27 -56.84
N SER A 854 36.55 16.29 -57.13
CA SER A 854 36.19 14.88 -57.34
C SER A 854 36.39 14.01 -56.09
N LEU A 855 35.58 12.94 -55.97
CA LEU A 855 35.79 11.86 -55.00
C LEU A 855 37.01 10.98 -55.37
N PRO A 856 37.75 10.51 -54.36
CA PRO A 856 38.41 9.21 -54.36
C PRO A 856 37.68 8.18 -53.45
N PRO A 857 37.96 6.87 -53.58
CA PRO A 857 37.18 5.78 -52.98
C PRO A 857 37.64 5.33 -51.57
N PRO A 858 36.85 4.50 -50.85
CA PRO A 858 37.15 4.09 -49.47
C PRO A 858 38.15 2.92 -49.36
N LEU A 859 38.99 2.99 -48.31
CA LEU A 859 39.88 1.95 -47.79
C LEU A 859 40.04 2.16 -46.27
N ARG A 860 40.06 1.14 -45.42
CA ARG A 860 39.78 -0.29 -45.64
C ARG A 860 39.33 -0.96 -44.33
#